data_AF-A0A2W6BIT4-F1
#
_entry.id   AF-A0A2W6BIT4-F1
#
_cell.length_a   1.000
_cell.length_b   1.000
_cell.length_c   1.000
_cell.angle_alpha   90.00
_cell.angle_beta   90.00
_cell.angle_gamma   90.00
#
_symmetry.space_group_name_H-M   'P 1'
#
loop_
_entity.id
_entity.type
_entity.pdbx_description
1 polymer ?
#
loop_
_entity_poly.entity_id
_entity_poly.type
_entity_poly.pdbx_seq_one_letter_code
_entity_poly.pdbx_strand_id
1 'polypeptide(L)'
;MLRIAPFRRLWLVLGLSSFGDWLGLLATSLFAAAQVQGSTAQGAAFGGVIVVRLLPALLLGPLAGVFADRFDRRRTMAFCDLLRFALFASIPTVALLADSAPVAVTWALVATFLTEVVGMFWIPAKEASVPNLVPQQRLEAANQLSLITTFGVTPVLAALIIAALSRGLLLLVDDHPSRLWISPLDWALYINAVTFLTAATVVLFFIPQLSGRRTSEPGSATRAPSLFRSLADGWNFVRRTPMVRGLVYGILGAFAAGGVVIGVAKFYAASLSGGNAAFGLLFGTIFVGLGLGMASGPALVRDLSRRRWFGISIVFAGASVALLAIAPHLAAAMPLVLFVGMGAGMAYLSGMTLLGVEVADALRGRIFAFVQSMVRVVLMLAIAGASVLGGLVGSRHFSLGSLDISISAARVLLAVGGALGIITGVVAFRRMDDKPGVPVLADLWACMRGRPLSIPGSEPGGVFVVLEGGEGAGKSVQAQRLADWLLEVGCSAVLTREPGGTQLGGRVRTLVLGVEAQAPTPRTEALLYAADRAQHVETVIRPALRRGCVVVSDRYVDSSLAYQGAGRGLPLAEVAWLSDWASQTLKPDLVVLLDIDPRVGLARVGERGAHDRIEGQALAFHQRVREAFLDRANACPSRYLVLDGASNLEELAEQIRSKLLAMLPDQMVGPRSAGSVPVSGDAAPPSNLGPAAPLAADSATAPTDAPW
;
A
#
# COMPACT_ATOMS: atom_id res chain seq x y z
N MET A 1 8.41 19.28 3.41
CA MET A 1 9.23 19.11 2.19
C MET A 1 9.67 20.43 1.57
N LEU A 2 8.78 21.41 1.38
CA LEU A 2 9.10 22.70 0.73
C LEU A 2 10.09 23.62 1.46
N ARG A 3 10.51 23.28 2.70
CA ARG A 3 11.57 23.98 3.43
C ARG A 3 12.97 23.72 2.84
N ILE A 4 13.16 22.62 2.10
CA ILE A 4 14.43 22.30 1.43
C ILE A 4 14.50 23.09 0.13
N ALA A 5 15.33 24.13 0.07
CA ALA A 5 15.36 25.06 -1.06
C ALA A 5 15.68 24.41 -2.43
N PRO A 6 16.67 23.50 -2.55
CA PRO A 6 16.93 22.78 -3.81
C PRO A 6 15.74 21.93 -4.26
N PHE A 7 15.12 21.19 -3.34
CA PHE A 7 13.93 20.38 -3.64
C PHE A 7 12.74 21.26 -4.04
N ARG A 8 12.52 22.41 -3.38
CA ARG A 8 11.45 23.35 -3.76
C ARG A 8 11.62 23.86 -5.20
N ARG A 9 12.85 24.20 -5.61
CA ARG A 9 13.14 24.62 -6.98
C ARG A 9 12.90 23.50 -7.99
N LEU A 10 13.37 22.28 -7.68
CA LEU A 10 13.07 21.11 -8.52
C LEU A 10 11.57 20.86 -8.59
N TRP A 11 10.85 20.91 -7.47
CA TRP A 11 9.41 20.71 -7.42
C TRP A 11 8.64 21.75 -8.26
N LEU A 12 9.08 23.02 -8.29
CA LEU A 12 8.53 24.04 -9.19
C LEU A 12 8.75 23.68 -10.67
N VAL A 13 9.96 23.23 -11.05
CA VAL A 13 10.25 22.76 -12.41
C VAL A 13 9.37 21.56 -12.76
N LEU A 14 9.24 20.60 -11.84
CA LEU A 14 8.40 19.42 -12.04
C LEU A 14 6.93 19.79 -12.19
N GLY A 15 6.43 20.71 -11.37
CA GLY A 15 5.08 21.21 -11.45
C GLY A 15 4.82 21.94 -12.77
N LEU A 16 5.77 22.77 -13.22
CA LEU A 16 5.67 23.52 -14.46
C LEU A 16 5.72 22.63 -15.70
N SER A 17 6.65 21.66 -15.73
CA SER A 17 6.72 20.67 -16.81
C SER A 17 5.49 19.76 -16.83
N SER A 18 4.98 19.35 -15.67
CA SER A 18 3.76 18.52 -15.61
C SER A 18 2.52 19.32 -16.04
N PHE A 19 2.45 20.59 -15.67
CA PHE A 19 1.44 21.51 -16.17
C PHE A 19 1.51 21.67 -17.69
N GLY A 20 2.70 21.87 -18.25
CA GLY A 20 2.90 21.89 -19.69
C GLY A 20 2.48 20.58 -20.36
N ASP A 21 2.77 19.44 -19.74
CA ASP A 21 2.35 18.15 -20.26
C ASP A 21 0.83 18.00 -20.37
N TRP A 22 0.09 18.41 -19.34
CA TRP A 22 -1.36 18.37 -19.35
C TRP A 22 -1.99 19.44 -20.25
N LEU A 23 -1.45 20.66 -20.24
CA LEU A 23 -1.91 21.73 -21.12
C LEU A 23 -1.68 21.36 -22.57
N GLY A 24 -0.49 20.85 -22.90
CA GLY A 24 -0.17 20.32 -24.21
C GLY A 24 -1.08 19.15 -24.61
N LEU A 25 -1.44 18.25 -23.69
CA LEU A 25 -2.37 17.15 -23.96
C LEU A 25 -3.71 17.68 -24.42
N LEU A 26 -4.30 18.56 -23.62
CA LEU A 26 -5.63 19.07 -23.85
C LEU A 26 -5.67 20.00 -25.06
N ALA A 27 -4.72 20.93 -25.15
CA ALA A 27 -4.66 21.90 -26.23
C ALA A 27 -4.44 21.23 -27.59
N THR A 28 -3.50 20.29 -27.71
CA THR A 28 -3.26 19.59 -29.00
C THR A 28 -4.43 18.67 -29.38
N SER A 29 -5.02 17.97 -28.41
CA SER A 29 -6.17 17.07 -28.67
C SER A 29 -7.41 17.85 -29.10
N LEU A 30 -7.69 18.98 -28.44
CA LEU A 30 -8.78 19.88 -28.81
C LEU A 30 -8.50 20.61 -30.13
N PHE A 31 -7.25 21.03 -30.36
CA PHE A 31 -6.82 21.64 -31.62
C PHE A 31 -7.05 20.68 -32.79
N ALA A 32 -6.54 19.45 -32.71
CA ALA A 32 -6.74 18.45 -33.76
C ALA A 32 -8.22 18.14 -34.01
N ALA A 33 -9.03 18.06 -32.94
CA ALA A 33 -10.47 17.87 -33.07
C ALA A 33 -11.20 19.08 -33.68
N ALA A 34 -10.70 20.31 -33.48
CA ALA A 34 -11.30 21.52 -34.06
C ALA A 34 -11.07 21.64 -35.58
N GLN A 35 -10.03 20.99 -36.11
CA GLN A 35 -9.68 21.02 -37.53
C GLN A 35 -10.53 20.07 -38.41
N VAL A 36 -11.42 19.26 -37.82
CA VAL A 36 -12.21 18.25 -38.55
C VAL A 36 -13.70 18.39 -38.25
N GLN A 37 -14.54 18.10 -39.25
CA GLN A 37 -16.00 18.14 -39.13
C GLN A 37 -16.59 16.75 -38.86
N GLY A 38 -17.69 16.70 -38.12
CA GLY A 38 -18.41 15.46 -37.77
C GLY A 38 -17.95 14.84 -36.45
N SER A 39 -18.91 14.42 -35.62
CA SER A 39 -18.66 13.92 -34.27
C SER A 39 -17.69 12.73 -34.22
N THR A 40 -17.80 11.80 -35.17
CA THR A 40 -16.92 10.64 -35.29
C THR A 40 -15.49 11.03 -35.62
N ALA A 41 -15.29 11.93 -36.59
CA ALA A 41 -13.96 12.36 -37.00
C ALA A 41 -13.29 13.23 -35.93
N GLN A 42 -14.06 14.07 -35.23
CA GLN A 42 -13.55 14.83 -34.08
C GLN A 42 -13.17 13.92 -32.90
N GLY A 43 -13.95 12.87 -32.64
CA GLY A 43 -13.61 11.85 -31.64
C GLY A 43 -12.35 11.09 -31.99
N ALA A 44 -12.20 10.70 -33.26
CA ALA A 44 -11.01 10.03 -33.79
C ALA A 44 -9.76 10.92 -33.74
N ALA A 45 -9.88 12.22 -34.07
CA ALA A 45 -8.78 13.18 -33.97
C ALA A 45 -8.34 13.37 -32.52
N PHE A 46 -9.29 13.56 -31.60
CA PHE A 46 -9.00 13.68 -30.16
C PHE A 46 -8.32 12.42 -29.60
N GLY A 47 -8.93 11.25 -29.82
CA GLY A 47 -8.37 9.97 -29.37
C GLY A 47 -7.04 9.64 -30.04
N GLY A 48 -6.89 9.99 -31.32
CA GLY A 48 -5.67 9.79 -32.12
C GLY A 48 -4.48 10.54 -31.56
N VAL A 49 -4.64 11.80 -31.12
CA VAL A 49 -3.57 12.55 -30.44
C VAL A 49 -3.13 11.83 -29.17
N ILE A 50 -4.07 11.33 -28.36
CA ILE A 50 -3.74 10.59 -27.12
C ILE A 50 -3.01 9.28 -27.45
N VAL A 51 -3.43 8.56 -28.48
CA VAL A 51 -2.78 7.33 -28.95
C VAL A 51 -1.35 7.60 -29.42
N VAL A 52 -1.16 8.61 -30.27
CA VAL A 52 0.16 9.05 -30.76
C VAL A 52 1.07 9.44 -29.60
N ARG A 53 0.51 10.04 -28.56
CA ARG A 53 1.24 10.41 -27.34
C ARG A 53 1.70 9.21 -26.52
N LEU A 54 0.96 8.11 -26.52
CA LEU A 54 1.32 6.89 -25.79
C LEU A 54 2.35 6.02 -26.55
N LEU A 55 2.41 6.16 -27.88
CA LEU A 55 3.16 5.27 -28.77
C LEU A 55 4.67 5.27 -28.54
N PRO A 56 5.36 6.42 -28.38
CA PRO A 56 6.80 6.44 -28.18
C PRO A 56 7.21 5.54 -27.00
N ALA A 57 6.59 5.73 -25.83
CA ALA A 57 7.00 5.06 -24.60
C ALA A 57 6.92 3.53 -24.69
N LEU A 58 6.02 3.02 -25.53
CA LEU A 58 5.93 1.60 -25.83
C LEU A 58 7.13 1.09 -26.65
N LEU A 59 7.56 1.86 -27.65
CA LEU A 59 8.60 1.48 -28.61
C LEU A 59 10.03 1.72 -28.09
N LEU A 60 10.23 2.84 -27.40
CA LEU A 60 11.57 3.36 -27.09
C LEU A 60 11.89 3.36 -25.58
N GLY A 61 10.96 2.94 -24.73
CA GLY A 61 11.11 2.99 -23.26
C GLY A 61 12.43 2.38 -22.75
N PRO A 62 12.85 1.20 -23.21
CA PRO A 62 14.10 0.60 -22.73
C PRO A 62 15.40 1.23 -23.24
N LEU A 63 15.34 2.06 -24.29
CA LEU A 63 16.51 2.80 -24.79
C LEU A 63 16.80 4.04 -23.92
N ALA A 64 15.76 4.64 -23.34
CA ALA A 64 15.87 5.86 -22.55
C ALA A 64 16.69 5.68 -21.25
N GLY A 65 16.58 4.52 -20.60
CA GLY A 65 17.31 4.22 -19.35
C GLY A 65 18.82 4.16 -19.52
N VAL A 66 19.31 3.60 -20.64
CA VAL A 66 20.75 3.51 -20.95
C VAL A 66 21.36 4.89 -21.20
N PHE A 67 20.54 5.81 -21.72
CA PHE A 67 20.97 7.18 -22.03
C PHE A 67 21.15 8.03 -20.76
N ALA A 68 20.33 7.78 -19.74
CA ALA A 68 20.29 8.56 -18.49
C ALA A 68 21.61 8.55 -17.70
N ASP A 69 22.36 7.43 -17.76
CA ASP A 69 23.61 7.26 -17.01
C ASP A 69 24.83 7.87 -17.72
N ARG A 70 24.71 8.20 -19.01
CA ARG A 70 25.83 8.67 -19.83
C ARG A 70 25.96 10.19 -19.87
N PHE A 71 24.85 10.91 -19.68
CA PHE A 71 24.78 12.36 -19.87
C PHE A 71 24.53 13.11 -18.56
N ASP A 72 25.02 14.34 -18.49
CA ASP A 72 24.72 15.23 -17.38
C ASP A 72 23.22 15.51 -17.31
N ARG A 73 22.63 15.26 -16.13
CA ARG A 73 21.18 15.30 -15.92
C ARG A 73 20.61 16.70 -16.11
N ARG A 74 21.34 17.73 -15.64
CA ARG A 74 20.94 19.14 -15.74
C ARG A 74 20.89 19.56 -17.21
N ARG A 75 21.94 19.25 -17.98
CA ARG A 75 22.00 19.55 -19.42
C ARG A 75 20.94 18.78 -20.20
N THR A 76 20.75 17.50 -19.86
CA THR A 76 19.74 16.64 -20.51
C THR A 76 18.33 17.19 -20.30
N MET A 77 17.95 17.51 -19.06
CA MET A 77 16.63 18.08 -18.76
C MET A 77 16.41 19.40 -19.50
N ALA A 78 17.37 20.32 -19.43
CA ALA A 78 17.26 21.62 -20.09
C ALA A 78 17.16 21.53 -21.62
N PHE A 79 17.95 20.68 -22.24
CA PHE A 79 17.92 20.48 -23.70
C PHE A 79 16.58 19.88 -24.13
N CYS A 80 16.07 18.89 -23.38
CA CYS A 80 14.76 18.31 -23.65
C CYS A 80 13.65 19.37 -23.57
N ASP A 81 13.65 20.19 -22.52
CA ASP A 81 12.63 21.24 -22.36
C ASP A 81 12.74 22.33 -23.44
N LEU A 82 13.95 22.67 -23.90
CA LEU A 82 14.13 23.60 -25.02
C LEU A 82 13.60 23.03 -26.36
N LEU A 83 13.83 21.74 -26.62
CA LEU A 83 13.25 21.06 -27.79
C LEU A 83 11.71 21.02 -27.71
N ARG A 84 11.15 20.73 -26.54
CA ARG A 84 9.69 20.71 -26.32
C ARG A 84 9.09 22.10 -26.51
N PHE A 85 9.77 23.15 -26.06
CA PHE A 85 9.38 24.54 -26.36
C PHE A 85 9.27 24.77 -27.87
N ALA A 86 10.32 24.44 -28.63
CA ALA A 86 10.33 24.64 -30.08
C ALA A 86 9.23 23.83 -30.78
N LEU A 87 9.06 22.55 -30.39
CA LEU A 87 8.03 21.67 -30.96
C LEU A 87 6.63 22.18 -30.67
N PHE A 88 6.29 22.54 -29.43
CA PHE A 88 4.96 23.06 -29.11
C PHE A 88 4.68 24.44 -29.72
N ALA A 89 5.67 25.34 -29.76
CA ALA A 89 5.53 26.63 -30.41
C ALA A 89 5.29 26.47 -31.92
N SER A 90 5.90 25.46 -32.55
CA SER A 90 5.74 25.22 -33.98
C SER A 90 4.33 24.76 -34.39
N ILE A 91 3.53 24.17 -33.49
CA ILE A 91 2.19 23.67 -33.83
C ILE A 91 1.27 24.81 -34.31
N PRO A 92 0.97 25.84 -33.50
CA PRO A 92 0.17 26.97 -33.95
C PRO A 92 0.86 27.77 -35.05
N THR A 93 2.20 27.88 -35.05
CA THR A 93 2.92 28.61 -36.11
C THR A 93 2.75 27.95 -37.48
N VAL A 94 2.90 26.62 -37.60
CA VAL A 94 2.69 25.91 -38.87
C VAL A 94 1.22 25.97 -39.29
N ALA A 95 0.29 25.90 -38.35
CA ALA A 95 -1.14 26.06 -38.65
C ALA A 95 -1.45 27.43 -39.27
N LEU A 96 -0.86 28.51 -38.74
CA LEU A 96 -0.99 29.87 -39.26
C LEU A 96 -0.32 30.05 -40.64
N LEU A 97 0.81 29.38 -40.90
CA LEU A 97 1.57 29.53 -42.14
C LEU A 97 1.06 28.67 -43.30
N ALA A 98 0.56 27.46 -43.01
CA ALA A 98 0.20 26.49 -44.04
C ALA A 98 -1.23 26.65 -44.56
N ASP A 99 -2.10 27.37 -43.84
CA ASP A 99 -3.53 27.58 -44.12
C ASP A 99 -4.26 26.30 -44.61
N SER A 100 -3.88 25.16 -44.05
CA SER A 100 -4.27 23.82 -44.50
C SER A 100 -4.53 22.94 -43.29
N ALA A 101 -5.81 22.60 -43.07
CA ALA A 101 -6.22 21.75 -41.95
C ALA A 101 -5.50 20.38 -41.93
N PRO A 102 -5.35 19.64 -43.05
CA PRO A 102 -4.60 18.38 -43.05
C PRO A 102 -3.13 18.54 -42.65
N VAL A 103 -2.46 19.61 -43.11
CA VAL A 103 -1.06 19.89 -42.76
C VAL A 103 -0.94 20.26 -41.28
N ALA A 104 -1.83 21.11 -40.79
CA ALA A 104 -1.86 21.53 -39.38
C ALA A 104 -2.07 20.34 -38.43
N VAL A 105 -3.04 19.45 -38.74
CA VAL A 105 -3.29 18.24 -37.93
C VAL A 105 -2.11 17.28 -38.01
N THR A 106 -1.58 17.02 -39.21
CA THR A 106 -0.45 16.10 -39.38
C THR A 106 0.78 16.59 -38.63
N TRP A 107 1.10 17.89 -38.73
CA TRP A 107 2.20 18.48 -37.99
C TRP A 107 1.96 18.45 -36.48
N ALA A 108 0.75 18.75 -36.00
CA ALA A 108 0.42 18.63 -34.59
C ALA A 108 0.68 17.21 -34.05
N LEU A 109 0.31 16.17 -34.81
CA LEU A 109 0.58 14.77 -34.47
C LEU A 109 2.09 14.46 -34.47
N VAL A 110 2.84 14.92 -35.47
CA VAL A 110 4.30 14.74 -35.56
C VAL A 110 5.00 15.45 -34.40
N ALA A 111 4.68 16.72 -34.15
CA ALA A 111 5.26 17.49 -33.05
C ALA A 111 4.93 16.89 -31.68
N THR A 112 3.71 16.37 -31.49
CA THR A 112 3.31 15.64 -30.27
C THR A 112 4.11 14.36 -30.11
N PHE A 113 4.26 13.56 -31.17
CA PHE A 113 5.07 12.36 -31.16
C PHE A 113 6.53 12.65 -30.79
N LEU A 114 7.15 13.64 -31.45
CA LEU A 114 8.53 14.04 -31.19
C LEU A 114 8.71 14.58 -29.77
N THR A 115 7.73 15.32 -29.24
CA THR A 115 7.74 15.82 -27.86
C THR A 115 7.80 14.67 -26.86
N GLU A 116 7.06 13.60 -27.10
CA GLU A 116 7.04 12.42 -26.25
C GLU A 116 8.32 11.57 -26.37
N VAL A 117 8.89 11.49 -27.57
CA VAL A 117 10.24 10.90 -27.77
C VAL A 117 11.28 11.68 -26.95
N VAL A 118 11.24 13.02 -26.99
CA VAL A 118 12.12 13.87 -26.18
C VAL A 118 11.86 13.68 -24.68
N GLY A 119 10.59 13.61 -24.28
CA GLY A 119 10.17 13.42 -22.89
C GLY A 119 10.72 12.15 -22.24
N MET A 120 10.98 11.09 -23.01
CA MET A 120 11.60 9.87 -22.49
C MET A 120 12.99 10.07 -21.92
N PHE A 121 13.78 10.98 -22.49
CA PHE A 121 15.12 11.26 -21.99
C PHE A 121 15.05 12.14 -20.72
N TRP A 122 13.97 12.90 -20.57
CA TRP A 122 13.74 13.78 -19.43
C TRP A 122 13.32 13.01 -18.17
N ILE A 123 12.48 11.96 -18.28
CA ILE A 123 11.95 11.20 -17.13
C ILE A 123 13.08 10.56 -16.27
N PRO A 124 14.03 9.79 -16.83
CA PRO A 124 15.12 9.20 -16.06
C PRO A 124 16.02 10.25 -15.40
N ALA A 125 16.26 11.37 -16.09
CA ALA A 125 17.06 12.47 -15.55
C ALA A 125 16.37 13.11 -14.32
N LYS A 126 15.04 13.27 -14.39
CA LYS A 126 14.20 13.65 -13.23
C LYS A 126 14.29 12.64 -12.09
N GLU A 127 14.05 11.36 -12.36
CA GLU A 127 13.95 10.33 -11.33
C GLU A 127 15.27 10.14 -10.58
N ALA A 128 16.39 10.23 -11.29
CA ALA A 128 17.71 10.15 -10.70
C ALA A 128 18.06 11.38 -9.83
N SER A 129 17.34 12.49 -9.99
CA SER A 129 17.61 13.75 -9.30
C SER A 129 16.90 13.89 -7.95
N VAL A 130 15.74 13.27 -7.77
CA VAL A 130 14.94 13.38 -6.53
C VAL A 130 15.67 12.80 -5.30
N PRO A 131 16.29 11.61 -5.35
CA PRO A 131 16.98 11.02 -4.20
C PRO A 131 18.20 11.82 -3.71
N ASN A 132 18.79 12.65 -4.58
CA ASN A 132 19.95 13.47 -4.24
C ASN A 132 19.59 14.74 -3.47
N LEU A 133 18.32 15.16 -3.50
CA LEU A 133 17.88 16.43 -2.91
C LEU A 133 17.09 16.27 -1.61
N VAL A 134 16.68 15.04 -1.28
CA VAL A 134 15.81 14.75 -0.13
C VAL A 134 16.37 13.55 0.66
N PRO A 135 16.45 13.62 2.00
CA PRO A 135 16.85 12.47 2.82
C PRO A 135 15.99 11.23 2.56
N GLN A 136 16.57 10.03 2.66
CA GLN A 136 15.89 8.76 2.36
C GLN A 136 14.57 8.57 3.12
N GLN A 137 14.53 8.97 4.40
CA GLN A 137 13.35 8.94 5.27
C GLN A 137 12.17 9.78 4.76
N ARG A 138 12.43 10.70 3.83
CA ARG A 138 11.47 11.69 3.31
C ARG A 138 11.14 11.48 1.83
N LEU A 139 11.71 10.46 1.19
CA LEU A 139 11.50 10.19 -0.24
C LEU A 139 10.06 9.83 -0.57
N GLU A 140 9.40 9.05 0.28
CA GLU A 140 8.00 8.68 0.07
C GLU A 140 7.10 9.93 0.00
N ALA A 141 7.24 10.84 0.97
CA ALA A 141 6.50 12.09 0.99
C ALA A 141 6.84 13.01 -0.18
N ALA A 142 8.10 13.02 -0.65
CA ALA A 142 8.50 13.78 -1.84
C ALA A 142 7.88 13.22 -3.14
N ASN A 143 7.83 11.89 -3.27
CA ASN A 143 7.20 11.21 -4.40
C ASN A 143 5.68 11.41 -4.37
N GLN A 144 5.04 11.27 -3.21
CA GLN A 144 3.61 11.54 -3.04
C GLN A 144 3.25 12.97 -3.44
N LEU A 145 4.01 13.96 -2.95
CA LEU A 145 3.81 15.36 -3.34
C LEU A 145 3.93 15.55 -4.85
N SER A 146 4.95 14.93 -5.47
CA SER A 146 5.13 14.98 -6.92
C SER A 146 3.97 14.33 -7.68
N LEU A 147 3.44 13.20 -7.21
CA LEU A 147 2.28 12.53 -7.81
C LEU A 147 1.02 13.38 -7.71
N ILE A 148 0.74 13.99 -6.55
CA ILE A 148 -0.41 14.88 -6.35
C ILE A 148 -0.30 16.11 -7.25
N THR A 149 0.89 16.69 -7.39
CA THR A 149 1.10 17.81 -8.33
C THR A 149 0.88 17.36 -9.77
N THR A 150 1.48 16.24 -10.18
CA THR A 150 1.47 15.75 -11.57
C THR A 150 0.09 15.28 -12.01
N PHE A 151 -0.66 14.60 -11.15
CA PHE A 151 -1.92 13.97 -11.53
C PHE A 151 -3.14 14.63 -10.89
N GLY A 152 -3.00 15.39 -9.80
CA GLY A 152 -4.13 16.11 -9.20
C GLY A 152 -4.21 17.55 -9.67
N VAL A 153 -3.21 18.37 -9.33
CA VAL A 153 -3.27 19.83 -9.46
C VAL A 153 -3.11 20.30 -10.90
N THR A 154 -2.11 19.78 -11.61
CA THR A 154 -1.72 20.29 -12.93
C THR A 154 -2.75 20.06 -14.06
N PRO A 155 -3.45 18.91 -14.18
CA PRO A 155 -4.52 18.75 -15.16
C PRO A 155 -5.69 19.72 -14.93
N VAL A 156 -6.03 19.96 -13.66
CA VAL A 156 -7.11 20.90 -13.29
C VAL A 156 -6.72 22.32 -13.70
N LEU A 157 -5.49 22.74 -13.37
CA LEU A 157 -4.98 24.05 -13.78
C LEU A 157 -4.94 24.21 -15.30
N ALA A 158 -4.56 23.16 -16.04
CA ALA A 158 -4.56 23.16 -17.50
C ALA A 158 -5.97 23.36 -18.08
N ALA A 159 -6.96 22.61 -17.56
CA ALA A 159 -8.36 22.76 -17.96
C ALA A 159 -8.91 24.17 -17.63
N LEU A 160 -8.58 24.71 -16.45
CA LEU A 160 -8.98 26.06 -16.04
C LEU A 160 -8.38 27.14 -16.94
N ILE A 161 -7.11 27.02 -17.33
CA ILE A 161 -6.46 27.97 -18.25
C ILE A 161 -7.11 27.92 -19.64
N ILE A 162 -7.39 26.74 -20.19
CA ILE A 162 -8.10 26.61 -21.47
C ILE A 162 -9.49 27.25 -21.38
N ALA A 163 -10.22 27.00 -20.29
CA ALA A 163 -11.55 27.59 -20.08
C ALA A 163 -11.48 29.11 -19.94
N ALA A 164 -10.50 29.63 -19.19
CA ALA A 164 -10.28 31.06 -19.00
C ALA A 164 -9.90 31.75 -20.30
N LEU A 165 -9.02 31.17 -21.12
CA LEU A 165 -8.66 31.69 -22.45
C LEU A 165 -9.88 31.69 -23.37
N SER A 166 -10.65 30.60 -23.37
CA SER A 166 -11.85 30.49 -24.21
C SER A 166 -12.88 31.55 -23.84
N ARG A 167 -13.10 31.84 -22.56
CA ARG A 167 -14.09 32.83 -22.09
C ARG A 167 -13.57 34.27 -22.15
N GLY A 168 -12.34 34.51 -21.73
CA GLY A 168 -11.73 35.83 -21.66
C GLY A 168 -11.54 36.46 -23.04
N LEU A 169 -11.15 35.65 -24.03
CA LEU A 169 -10.98 36.13 -25.41
C LEU A 169 -12.34 36.48 -26.06
N LEU A 170 -13.41 35.77 -25.71
CA LEU A 170 -14.78 36.09 -26.14
C LEU A 170 -15.30 37.40 -25.52
N LEU A 171 -14.86 37.78 -24.33
CA LEU A 171 -15.24 39.04 -23.68
C LEU A 171 -14.47 40.25 -24.23
N LEU A 172 -13.31 40.03 -24.85
CA LEU A 172 -12.47 41.09 -25.43
C LEU A 172 -12.81 41.37 -26.90
N VAL A 173 -13.59 40.51 -27.54
CA VAL A 173 -13.91 40.57 -28.97
C VAL A 173 -15.42 40.60 -29.13
N ASP A 174 -15.99 41.82 -29.12
CA ASP A 174 -17.40 42.06 -29.48
C ASP A 174 -17.72 41.46 -30.86
N ASP A 175 -18.83 40.71 -30.96
CA ASP A 175 -19.63 40.18 -32.10
C ASP A 175 -18.95 39.85 -33.46
N HIS A 176 -17.63 39.87 -33.54
CA HIS A 176 -16.81 39.66 -34.72
C HIS A 176 -15.64 38.70 -34.39
N PRO A 177 -15.93 37.41 -34.18
CA PRO A 177 -14.91 36.37 -33.94
C PRO A 177 -13.85 36.26 -35.06
N SER A 178 -14.09 36.87 -36.23
CA SER A 178 -13.16 36.97 -37.36
C SER A 178 -11.99 37.94 -37.15
N ARG A 179 -11.98 38.77 -36.09
CA ARG A 179 -10.87 39.71 -35.80
C ARG A 179 -9.69 39.11 -35.04
N LEU A 180 -9.82 37.89 -34.51
CA LEU A 180 -8.72 37.21 -33.83
C LEU A 180 -7.86 36.46 -34.85
N TRP A 181 -6.64 36.95 -35.07
CA TRP A 181 -5.66 36.25 -35.91
C TRP A 181 -5.17 34.93 -35.29
N ILE A 182 -5.49 34.66 -34.01
CA ILE A 182 -4.99 33.53 -33.22
C ILE A 182 -6.15 32.98 -32.35
N SER A 183 -6.42 31.68 -32.43
CA SER A 183 -7.49 31.05 -31.65
C SER A 183 -7.13 30.88 -30.16
N PRO A 184 -8.11 30.70 -29.25
CA PRO A 184 -7.82 30.38 -27.85
C PRO A 184 -6.94 29.14 -27.65
N LEU A 185 -7.06 28.14 -28.55
CA LEU A 185 -6.27 26.91 -28.49
C LEU A 185 -4.82 27.16 -28.91
N ASP A 186 -4.58 28.06 -29.87
CA ASP A 186 -3.24 28.46 -30.28
C ASP A 186 -2.53 29.22 -29.14
N TRP A 187 -3.25 30.10 -28.44
CA TRP A 187 -2.75 30.74 -27.22
C TRP A 187 -2.39 29.74 -26.13
N ALA A 188 -3.23 28.72 -25.93
CA ALA A 188 -2.93 27.64 -24.98
C ALA A 188 -1.65 26.88 -25.36
N LEU A 189 -1.40 26.64 -26.65
CA LEU A 189 -0.18 25.99 -27.14
C LEU A 189 1.07 26.88 -26.98
N TYR A 190 0.97 28.18 -27.21
CA TYR A 190 2.08 29.10 -26.94
C TYR A 190 2.39 29.23 -25.45
N ILE A 191 1.36 29.36 -24.60
CA ILE A 191 1.53 29.34 -23.13
C ILE A 191 2.21 28.04 -22.72
N ASN A 192 1.77 26.91 -23.27
CA ASN A 192 2.40 25.62 -23.03
C ASN A 192 3.89 25.62 -23.41
N ALA A 193 4.24 26.10 -24.60
CA ALA A 193 5.64 26.21 -25.01
C ALA A 193 6.46 27.03 -24.00
N VAL A 194 5.96 28.20 -23.56
CA VAL A 194 6.63 29.07 -22.58
C VAL A 194 6.86 28.37 -21.24
N THR A 195 5.99 27.44 -20.83
CA THR A 195 6.22 26.66 -19.60
C THR A 195 7.48 25.82 -19.68
N PHE A 196 7.78 25.20 -20.84
CA PHE A 196 9.01 24.43 -21.05
C PHE A 196 10.24 25.33 -21.16
N LEU A 197 10.14 26.48 -21.83
CA LEU A 197 11.24 27.45 -21.86
C LEU A 197 11.60 27.95 -20.45
N THR A 198 10.58 28.22 -19.64
CA THR A 198 10.75 28.64 -18.24
C THR A 198 11.35 27.50 -17.42
N ALA A 199 10.89 26.27 -17.58
CA ALA A 199 11.46 25.09 -16.92
C ALA A 199 12.95 24.90 -17.27
N ALA A 200 13.30 24.96 -18.56
CA ALA A 200 14.68 24.88 -19.04
C ALA A 200 15.56 25.97 -18.41
N THR A 201 15.06 27.21 -18.36
CA THR A 201 15.76 28.36 -17.76
C THR A 201 15.99 28.14 -16.27
N VAL A 202 14.97 27.69 -15.53
CA VAL A 202 15.10 27.41 -14.09
C VAL A 202 16.13 26.30 -13.83
N VAL A 203 16.09 25.21 -14.61
CA VAL A 203 17.07 24.11 -14.50
C VAL A 203 18.50 24.58 -14.83
N LEU A 204 18.66 25.37 -15.89
CA LEU A 204 19.96 25.85 -16.35
C LEU A 204 20.57 26.87 -15.41
N PHE A 205 19.81 27.75 -14.76
CA PHE A 205 20.40 28.85 -13.99
C PHE A 205 20.26 28.68 -12.48
N PHE A 206 19.23 28.00 -11.99
CA PHE A 206 18.85 28.05 -10.57
C PHE A 206 19.00 26.71 -9.81
N ILE A 207 19.38 25.62 -10.50
CA ILE A 207 19.57 24.30 -9.88
C ILE A 207 20.93 23.66 -10.26
N PRO A 208 22.07 24.27 -9.90
CA PRO A 208 23.39 23.71 -10.21
C PRO A 208 23.66 22.36 -9.53
N GLN A 209 23.00 22.07 -8.41
CA GLN A 209 23.16 20.84 -7.63
C GLN A 209 22.74 19.55 -8.38
N LEU A 210 22.07 19.69 -9.52
CA LEU A 210 21.71 18.55 -10.39
C LEU A 210 22.91 18.02 -11.17
N SER A 211 23.96 18.84 -11.35
CA SER A 211 25.21 18.42 -11.95
C SER A 211 26.10 17.83 -10.86
N GLY A 212 26.04 16.52 -10.70
CA GLY A 212 26.76 15.79 -9.67
C GLY A 212 26.90 14.32 -10.06
N ARG A 213 28.09 13.95 -10.52
CA ARG A 213 28.44 12.58 -10.85
C ARG A 213 28.58 11.84 -9.51
N ARG A 214 27.66 10.92 -9.18
CA ARG A 214 28.07 9.82 -8.29
C ARG A 214 29.12 9.05 -9.08
N THR A 215 30.29 8.89 -8.50
CA THR A 215 31.24 7.83 -8.88
C THR A 215 30.51 6.51 -8.66
N SER A 216 29.77 6.05 -9.67
CA SER A 216 29.38 4.66 -9.75
C SER A 216 30.70 3.87 -9.71
N GLU A 217 30.81 2.91 -8.81
CA GLU A 217 31.96 2.00 -8.81
C GLU A 217 32.19 1.46 -10.23
N PRO A 218 33.44 1.47 -10.73
CA PRO A 218 33.75 0.94 -12.05
C PRO A 218 33.55 -0.57 -12.05
N GLY A 219 32.31 -1.02 -12.35
CA GLY A 219 31.95 -2.43 -12.39
C GLY A 219 30.45 -2.73 -12.52
N SER A 220 29.54 -1.82 -12.15
CA SER A 220 28.09 -2.11 -12.11
C SER A 220 27.29 -1.72 -13.35
N ALA A 221 27.96 -1.48 -14.49
CA ALA A 221 27.28 -1.29 -15.78
C ALA A 221 26.76 -2.64 -16.32
N THR A 222 25.77 -3.23 -15.63
CA THR A 222 25.01 -4.35 -16.19
C THR A 222 24.34 -3.87 -17.47
N ARG A 223 24.72 -4.46 -18.62
CA ARG A 223 24.05 -4.28 -19.92
C ARG A 223 22.54 -4.25 -19.69
N ALA A 224 21.88 -3.17 -20.09
CA ALA A 224 20.43 -3.12 -20.07
C ALA A 224 19.88 -4.32 -20.87
N PRO A 225 19.10 -5.21 -20.25
CA PRO A 225 18.57 -6.37 -20.93
C PRO A 225 17.65 -5.94 -22.08
N SER A 226 17.67 -6.70 -23.18
CA SER A 226 16.81 -6.49 -24.34
C SER A 226 15.33 -6.36 -23.94
N LEU A 227 14.58 -5.47 -24.60
CA LEU A 227 13.13 -5.25 -24.47
C LEU A 227 12.36 -6.55 -24.23
N PHE A 228 12.58 -7.54 -25.11
CA PHE A 228 11.87 -8.82 -25.09
C PHE A 228 12.18 -9.65 -23.84
N ARG A 229 13.43 -9.64 -23.38
CA ARG A 229 13.84 -10.35 -22.16
C ARG A 229 13.27 -9.69 -20.91
N SER A 230 13.22 -8.36 -20.86
CA SER A 230 12.57 -7.63 -19.77
C SER A 230 11.06 -7.89 -19.70
N LEU A 231 10.39 -7.97 -20.86
CA LEU A 231 8.98 -8.36 -20.94
C LEU A 231 8.76 -9.81 -20.49
N ALA A 232 9.61 -10.74 -20.93
CA ALA A 232 9.53 -12.14 -20.57
C ALA A 232 9.82 -12.37 -19.07
N ASP A 233 10.85 -11.72 -18.52
CA ASP A 233 11.18 -11.77 -17.09
C ASP A 233 10.04 -11.20 -16.24
N GLY A 234 9.51 -10.04 -16.63
CA GLY A 234 8.37 -9.41 -15.97
C GLY A 234 7.14 -10.31 -15.97
N TRP A 235 6.78 -10.89 -17.12
CA TRP A 235 5.66 -11.82 -17.23
C TRP A 235 5.86 -13.08 -16.38
N ASN A 236 7.05 -13.67 -16.42
CA ASN A 236 7.37 -14.85 -15.62
C ASN A 236 7.26 -14.57 -14.12
N PHE A 237 7.71 -13.41 -13.67
CA PHE A 237 7.57 -12.98 -12.28
C PHE A 237 6.10 -12.80 -11.88
N VAL A 238 5.33 -12.06 -12.68
CA VAL A 238 3.88 -11.85 -12.45
C VAL A 238 3.14 -13.20 -12.42
N ARG A 239 3.53 -14.16 -13.26
CA ARG A 239 2.92 -15.50 -13.29
C ARG A 239 3.22 -16.32 -12.04
N ARG A 240 4.45 -16.24 -11.53
CA ARG A 240 4.93 -17.02 -10.37
C ARG A 240 4.47 -16.47 -9.03
N THR A 241 4.29 -15.15 -8.92
CA THR A 241 3.95 -14.49 -7.65
C THR A 241 2.44 -14.20 -7.58
N PRO A 242 1.64 -14.97 -6.80
CA PRO A 242 0.18 -14.88 -6.82
C PRO A 242 -0.37 -13.49 -6.46
N MET A 243 0.28 -12.81 -5.52
CA MET A 243 -0.12 -11.46 -5.11
C MET A 243 0.13 -10.43 -6.22
N VAL A 244 1.34 -10.41 -6.80
CA VAL A 244 1.71 -9.49 -7.88
C VAL A 244 0.82 -9.74 -9.09
N ARG A 245 0.44 -10.99 -9.35
CA ARG A 245 -0.58 -11.33 -10.34
C ARG A 245 -1.89 -10.60 -10.07
N GLY A 246 -2.44 -10.71 -8.85
CA GLY A 246 -3.66 -9.99 -8.44
C GLY A 246 -3.55 -8.48 -8.64
N LEU A 247 -2.41 -7.90 -8.25
CA LEU A 247 -2.10 -6.48 -8.39
C LEU A 247 -2.09 -6.04 -9.86
N VAL A 248 -1.37 -6.76 -10.73
CA VAL A 248 -1.29 -6.45 -12.16
C VAL A 248 -2.65 -6.57 -12.84
N TYR A 249 -3.44 -7.61 -12.51
CA TYR A 249 -4.81 -7.73 -13.03
C TYR A 249 -5.69 -6.55 -12.62
N GLY A 250 -5.60 -6.11 -11.36
CA GLY A 250 -6.33 -4.93 -10.87
C GLY A 250 -5.90 -3.65 -11.58
N ILE A 251 -4.59 -3.42 -11.73
CA ILE A 251 -4.05 -2.25 -12.43
C ILE A 251 -4.54 -2.23 -13.88
N LEU A 252 -4.30 -3.30 -14.65
CA LEU A 252 -4.69 -3.35 -16.06
C LEU A 252 -6.20 -3.22 -16.25
N GLY A 253 -7.00 -3.85 -15.38
CA GLY A 253 -8.45 -3.72 -15.40
C GLY A 253 -8.95 -2.30 -15.12
N ALA A 254 -8.38 -1.64 -14.10
CA ALA A 254 -8.73 -0.26 -13.76
C ALA A 254 -8.36 0.72 -14.89
N PHE A 255 -7.19 0.55 -15.52
CA PHE A 255 -6.78 1.38 -16.66
C PHE A 255 -7.59 1.09 -17.93
N ALA A 256 -8.05 -0.14 -18.15
CA ALA A 256 -8.99 -0.45 -19.22
C ALA A 256 -10.32 0.30 -19.01
N ALA A 257 -10.91 0.21 -17.81
CA ALA A 257 -12.12 0.93 -17.45
C ALA A 257 -11.95 2.45 -17.56
N GLY A 258 -10.85 3.00 -17.04
CA GLY A 258 -10.52 4.42 -17.17
C GLY A 258 -10.30 4.86 -18.61
N GLY A 259 -9.69 4.01 -19.45
CA GLY A 259 -9.55 4.25 -20.88
C GLY A 259 -10.88 4.34 -21.61
N VAL A 260 -11.85 3.51 -21.23
CA VAL A 260 -13.23 3.62 -21.75
C VAL A 260 -13.86 4.95 -21.35
N VAL A 261 -13.74 5.35 -20.07
CA VAL A 261 -14.26 6.65 -19.58
C VAL A 261 -13.67 7.81 -20.37
N ILE A 262 -12.35 7.84 -20.58
CA ILE A 262 -11.67 8.88 -21.36
C ILE A 262 -12.11 8.85 -22.82
N GLY A 263 -12.15 7.67 -23.43
CA GLY A 263 -12.48 7.48 -24.84
C GLY A 263 -13.90 7.94 -25.21
N VAL A 264 -14.86 7.83 -24.28
CA VAL A 264 -16.26 8.27 -24.49
C VAL A 264 -16.59 9.63 -23.88
N ALA A 265 -15.65 10.28 -23.17
CA ALA A 265 -15.92 11.47 -22.37
C ALA A 265 -16.60 12.61 -23.16
N LYS A 266 -16.15 12.88 -24.39
CA LYS A 266 -16.75 13.91 -25.25
C LYS A 266 -18.18 13.57 -25.68
N PHE A 267 -18.44 12.31 -26.04
CA PHE A 267 -19.78 11.84 -26.40
C PHE A 267 -20.72 11.83 -25.21
N TYR A 268 -20.22 11.47 -24.03
CA TYR A 268 -21.00 11.51 -22.79
C TYR A 268 -21.38 12.96 -22.42
N ALA A 269 -20.45 13.90 -22.50
CA ALA A 269 -20.73 15.32 -22.26
C ALA A 269 -21.78 15.88 -23.24
N ALA A 270 -21.73 15.47 -24.51
CA ALA A 270 -22.75 15.81 -25.49
C ALA A 270 -24.14 15.23 -25.11
N SER A 271 -24.18 14.00 -24.59
CA SER A 271 -25.44 13.36 -24.15
C SER A 271 -26.08 13.98 -22.89
N LEU A 272 -25.37 14.88 -22.21
CA LEU A 272 -25.86 15.66 -21.08
C LEU A 272 -26.31 17.08 -21.49
N SER A 273 -26.41 17.35 -22.79
CA SER A 273 -26.79 18.65 -23.36
C SER A 273 -25.88 19.82 -22.96
N GLY A 274 -24.64 19.55 -22.52
CA GLY A 274 -23.72 20.57 -22.00
C GLY A 274 -22.51 20.90 -22.89
N GLY A 275 -22.39 20.26 -24.05
CA GLY A 275 -21.36 20.54 -25.05
C GLY A 275 -19.92 20.50 -24.53
N ASN A 276 -19.05 21.34 -25.10
CA ASN A 276 -17.64 21.43 -24.71
C ASN A 276 -17.43 21.92 -23.27
N ALA A 277 -18.34 22.74 -22.74
CA ALA A 277 -18.27 23.24 -21.36
C ALA A 277 -18.48 22.11 -20.35
N ALA A 278 -19.47 21.23 -20.57
CA ALA A 278 -19.67 20.05 -19.74
C ALA A 278 -18.47 19.10 -19.80
N PHE A 279 -17.86 18.90 -20.98
CA PHE A 279 -16.65 18.11 -21.10
C PHE A 279 -15.52 18.67 -20.22
N GLY A 280 -15.26 19.98 -20.29
CA GLY A 280 -14.25 20.63 -19.47
C GLY A 280 -14.50 20.51 -17.96
N LEU A 281 -15.76 20.67 -17.53
CA LEU A 281 -16.15 20.51 -16.13
C LEU A 281 -16.00 19.06 -15.63
N LEU A 282 -16.46 18.07 -16.40
CA LEU A 282 -16.33 16.66 -16.05
C LEU A 282 -14.85 16.24 -16.01
N PHE A 283 -14.06 16.67 -17.01
CA PHE A 283 -12.63 16.42 -17.05
C PHE A 283 -11.91 17.09 -15.86
N GLY A 284 -12.20 18.35 -15.54
CA GLY A 284 -11.61 18.98 -14.35
C GLY A 284 -11.97 18.23 -13.06
N THR A 285 -13.24 17.85 -12.91
CA THR A 285 -13.76 17.19 -11.70
C THR A 285 -13.12 15.82 -11.46
N ILE A 286 -12.85 15.02 -12.51
CA ILE A 286 -12.22 13.71 -12.33
C ILE A 286 -10.81 13.85 -11.75
N PHE A 287 -10.05 14.87 -12.16
CA PHE A 287 -8.69 15.10 -11.67
C PHE A 287 -8.65 15.75 -10.29
N VAL A 288 -9.63 16.60 -9.96
CA VAL A 288 -9.86 17.04 -8.57
C VAL A 288 -10.09 15.83 -7.68
N GLY A 289 -10.98 14.93 -8.08
CA GLY A 289 -11.23 13.67 -7.38
C GLY A 289 -9.95 12.83 -7.24
N LEU A 290 -9.19 12.68 -8.32
CA LEU A 290 -7.92 11.94 -8.34
C LEU A 290 -6.92 12.50 -7.32
N GLY A 291 -6.73 13.82 -7.30
CA GLY A 291 -5.88 14.51 -6.33
C GLY A 291 -6.35 14.33 -4.89
N LEU A 292 -7.65 14.46 -4.63
CA LEU A 292 -8.25 14.23 -3.31
C LEU A 292 -8.07 12.77 -2.85
N GLY A 293 -8.26 11.81 -3.75
CA GLY A 293 -8.04 10.39 -3.46
C GLY A 293 -6.59 10.07 -3.10
N MET A 294 -5.62 10.67 -3.82
CA MET A 294 -4.20 10.51 -3.50
C MET A 294 -3.82 11.19 -2.18
N ALA A 295 -4.39 12.36 -1.87
CA ALA A 295 -4.07 13.11 -0.65
C ALA A 295 -4.72 12.51 0.60
N SER A 296 -5.98 12.09 0.51
CA SER A 296 -6.75 11.54 1.64
C SER A 296 -6.56 10.03 1.83
N GLY A 297 -6.19 9.30 0.78
CA GLY A 297 -6.03 7.84 0.80
C GLY A 297 -5.19 7.32 1.97
N PRO A 298 -3.97 7.83 2.22
CA PRO A 298 -3.15 7.38 3.35
C PRO A 298 -3.79 7.61 4.73
N ALA A 299 -4.56 8.69 4.89
CA ALA A 299 -5.26 8.99 6.14
C ALA A 299 -6.47 8.06 6.36
N LEU A 300 -7.18 7.69 5.30
CA LEU A 300 -8.25 6.69 5.35
C LEU A 300 -7.71 5.26 5.56
N VAL A 301 -6.51 4.98 5.06
CA VAL A 301 -5.90 3.64 5.09
C VAL A 301 -5.26 3.30 6.43
N ARG A 302 -4.92 4.28 7.30
CA ARG A 302 -4.09 4.13 8.52
C ARG A 302 -3.88 2.69 9.02
N ASP A 303 -4.96 2.01 9.41
CA ASP A 303 -4.90 0.66 10.00
C ASP A 303 -5.48 -0.46 9.09
N LEU A 304 -6.07 -0.09 7.95
CA LEU A 304 -6.54 -1.03 6.92
C LEU A 304 -5.37 -1.61 6.13
N SER A 305 -5.48 -2.89 5.78
CA SER A 305 -4.51 -3.49 4.87
C SER A 305 -4.50 -2.77 3.53
N ARG A 306 -3.30 -2.34 3.10
CA ARG A 306 -3.07 -1.74 1.78
C ARG A 306 -3.51 -2.69 0.66
N ARG A 307 -3.40 -4.00 0.88
CA ARG A 307 -3.76 -5.04 -0.10
C ARG A 307 -5.28 -5.09 -0.34
N ARG A 308 -6.08 -5.03 0.72
CA ARG A 308 -7.56 -4.93 0.66
C ARG A 308 -8.00 -3.60 0.07
N TRP A 309 -7.37 -2.52 0.52
CA TRP A 309 -7.69 -1.17 0.12
C TRP A 309 -7.57 -0.93 -1.39
N PHE A 310 -6.53 -1.51 -2.02
CA PHE A 310 -6.32 -1.41 -3.45
C PHE A 310 -7.53 -1.92 -4.25
N GLY A 311 -8.00 -3.14 -3.96
CA GLY A 311 -9.17 -3.72 -4.62
C GLY A 311 -10.46 -2.94 -4.34
N ILE A 312 -10.68 -2.52 -3.08
CA ILE A 312 -11.86 -1.73 -2.67
C ILE A 312 -11.92 -0.40 -3.44
N SER A 313 -10.78 0.27 -3.61
CA SER A 313 -10.69 1.54 -4.33
C SER A 313 -11.08 1.40 -5.81
N ILE A 314 -10.69 0.30 -6.45
CA ILE A 314 -11.07 0.01 -7.85
C ILE A 314 -12.56 -0.30 -7.94
N VAL A 315 -13.12 -1.09 -7.02
CA VAL A 315 -14.57 -1.38 -7.00
C VAL A 315 -15.37 -0.10 -6.80
N PHE A 316 -14.94 0.78 -5.89
CA PHE A 316 -15.57 2.08 -5.67
C PHE A 316 -15.57 2.95 -6.93
N ALA A 317 -14.42 3.06 -7.61
CA ALA A 317 -14.32 3.77 -8.89
C ALA A 317 -15.24 3.15 -9.96
N GLY A 318 -15.21 1.82 -10.13
CA GLY A 318 -16.04 1.10 -11.10
C GLY A 318 -17.54 1.25 -10.85
N ALA A 319 -17.96 1.18 -9.58
CA ALA A 319 -19.34 1.43 -9.17
C ALA A 319 -19.78 2.87 -9.49
N SER A 320 -18.92 3.85 -9.25
CA SER A 320 -19.19 5.25 -9.60
C SER A 320 -19.29 5.44 -11.12
N VAL A 321 -18.47 4.75 -11.92
CA VAL A 321 -18.60 4.75 -13.39
C VAL A 321 -19.91 4.10 -13.85
N ALA A 322 -20.33 2.99 -13.23
CA ALA A 322 -21.60 2.34 -13.56
C ALA A 322 -22.81 3.24 -13.25
N LEU A 323 -22.78 3.94 -12.12
CA LEU A 323 -23.80 4.95 -11.78
C LEU A 323 -23.76 6.15 -12.72
N LEU A 324 -22.57 6.54 -13.19
CA LEU A 324 -22.41 7.66 -14.13
C LEU A 324 -23.14 7.39 -15.47
N ALA A 325 -23.18 6.12 -15.91
CA ALA A 325 -23.88 5.73 -17.13
C ALA A 325 -25.38 6.08 -17.13
N ILE A 326 -26.03 6.04 -15.95
CA ILE A 326 -27.46 6.32 -15.78
C ILE A 326 -27.75 7.75 -15.32
N ALA A 327 -26.74 8.60 -15.13
CA ALA A 327 -26.95 9.97 -14.64
C ALA A 327 -27.78 10.81 -15.65
N PRO A 328 -28.93 11.39 -15.24
CA PRO A 328 -29.84 12.04 -16.18
C PRO A 328 -29.34 13.40 -16.68
N HIS A 329 -28.64 14.15 -15.83
CA HIS A 329 -28.18 15.50 -16.12
C HIS A 329 -26.79 15.78 -15.51
N LEU A 330 -26.15 16.86 -15.96
CA LEU A 330 -24.79 17.23 -15.57
C LEU A 330 -24.60 17.33 -14.05
N ALA A 331 -25.57 17.91 -13.33
CA ALA A 331 -25.47 18.04 -11.88
C ALA A 331 -25.44 16.69 -11.12
N ALA A 332 -26.10 15.65 -11.64
CA ALA A 332 -26.04 14.31 -11.06
C ALA A 332 -24.72 13.59 -11.43
N ALA A 333 -24.14 13.92 -12.58
CA ALA A 333 -22.87 13.36 -13.04
C ALA A 333 -21.67 13.90 -12.25
N MET A 334 -21.67 15.17 -11.86
CA MET A 334 -20.54 15.82 -11.15
C MET A 334 -20.04 15.07 -9.90
N PRO A 335 -20.89 14.75 -8.89
CA PRO A 335 -20.41 14.03 -7.70
C PRO A 335 -19.92 12.62 -8.03
N LEU A 336 -20.54 11.95 -9.01
CA LEU A 336 -20.11 10.61 -9.44
C LEU A 336 -18.74 10.66 -10.09
N VAL A 337 -18.48 11.63 -10.97
CA VAL A 337 -17.15 11.82 -11.58
C VAL A 337 -16.08 12.14 -10.54
N LEU A 338 -16.42 12.94 -9.52
CA LEU A 338 -15.53 13.19 -8.40
C LEU A 338 -15.15 11.88 -7.68
N PHE A 339 -16.13 11.00 -7.44
CA PHE A 339 -15.91 9.69 -6.81
C PHE A 339 -15.13 8.72 -7.70
N VAL A 340 -15.35 8.72 -9.03
CA VAL A 340 -14.51 7.99 -9.98
C VAL A 340 -13.06 8.40 -9.83
N GLY A 341 -12.80 9.72 -9.83
CA GLY A 341 -11.47 10.29 -9.62
C GLY A 341 -10.88 9.84 -8.28
N MET A 342 -11.62 10.00 -7.18
CA MET A 342 -11.17 9.65 -5.83
C MET A 342 -10.78 8.17 -5.73
N GLY A 343 -11.63 7.26 -6.22
CA GLY A 343 -11.34 5.83 -6.27
C GLY A 343 -10.10 5.50 -7.11
N ALA A 344 -9.99 6.09 -8.30
CA ALA A 344 -8.82 5.91 -9.16
C ALA A 344 -7.53 6.42 -8.50
N GLY A 345 -7.59 7.53 -7.76
CA GLY A 345 -6.43 8.13 -7.08
C GLY A 345 -5.95 7.28 -5.92
N MET A 346 -6.89 6.76 -5.12
CA MET A 346 -6.61 5.81 -4.04
C MET A 346 -6.04 4.49 -4.57
N ALA A 347 -6.61 3.97 -5.67
CA ALA A 347 -6.12 2.75 -6.33
C ALA A 347 -4.73 2.94 -6.93
N TYR A 348 -4.47 4.06 -7.61
CA TYR A 348 -3.17 4.35 -8.21
C TYR A 348 -2.06 4.44 -7.16
N LEU A 349 -2.30 5.22 -6.09
CA LEU A 349 -1.33 5.37 -5.01
C LEU A 349 -1.04 4.03 -4.33
N SER A 350 -2.08 3.30 -3.92
CA SER A 350 -1.92 2.00 -3.25
C SER A 350 -1.27 0.96 -4.15
N GLY A 351 -1.65 0.91 -5.44
CA GLY A 351 -1.06 -0.03 -6.40
C GLY A 351 0.43 0.22 -6.63
N MET A 352 0.84 1.48 -6.78
CA MET A 352 2.27 1.84 -6.92
C MET A 352 3.08 1.54 -5.66
N THR A 353 2.52 1.79 -4.47
CA THR A 353 3.19 1.45 -3.21
C THR A 353 3.32 -0.06 -3.03
N LEU A 354 2.26 -0.84 -3.30
CA LEU A 354 2.29 -2.30 -3.20
C LEU A 354 3.28 -2.92 -4.18
N LEU A 355 3.32 -2.42 -5.42
CA LEU A 355 4.31 -2.89 -6.40
C LEU A 355 5.74 -2.60 -5.97
N GLY A 356 5.97 -1.47 -5.28
CA GLY A 356 7.28 -1.11 -4.74
C GLY A 356 7.74 -2.00 -3.59
N VAL A 357 6.82 -2.37 -2.69
CA VAL A 357 7.10 -3.16 -1.48
C VAL A 357 7.29 -4.65 -1.80
N GLU A 358 6.48 -5.22 -2.68
CA GLU A 358 6.47 -6.67 -2.96
C GLU A 358 7.57 -7.13 -3.93
N VAL A 359 8.28 -6.18 -4.54
CA VAL A 359 9.30 -6.46 -5.55
C VAL A 359 10.68 -6.13 -5.02
N ALA A 360 11.55 -7.14 -5.01
CA ALA A 360 12.96 -6.99 -4.64
C ALA A 360 13.67 -5.92 -5.49
N ASP A 361 14.59 -5.18 -4.87
CA ASP A 361 15.26 -4.01 -5.49
C ASP A 361 15.88 -4.33 -6.86
N ALA A 362 16.46 -5.53 -7.03
CA ALA A 362 17.10 -5.98 -8.28
C ALA A 362 16.12 -6.25 -9.45
N LEU A 363 14.84 -6.42 -9.17
CA LEU A 363 13.78 -6.69 -10.16
C LEU A 363 12.79 -5.53 -10.29
N ARG A 364 12.80 -4.57 -9.35
CA ARG A 364 11.83 -3.47 -9.28
C ARG A 364 11.73 -2.68 -10.58
N GLY A 365 12.85 -2.19 -11.11
CA GLY A 365 12.86 -1.41 -12.35
C GLY A 365 12.29 -2.18 -13.55
N ARG A 366 12.58 -3.47 -13.68
CA ARG A 366 12.09 -4.33 -14.78
C ARG A 366 10.58 -4.56 -14.69
N ILE A 367 10.07 -4.86 -13.50
CA ILE A 367 8.65 -5.12 -13.28
C ILE A 367 7.84 -3.83 -13.44
N PHE A 368 8.34 -2.70 -12.95
CA PHE A 368 7.70 -1.40 -13.16
C PHE A 368 7.63 -1.07 -14.66
N ALA A 369 8.72 -1.23 -15.40
CA ALA A 369 8.72 -1.02 -16.85
C ALA A 369 7.70 -1.93 -17.56
N PHE A 370 7.67 -3.22 -17.23
CA PHE A 370 6.69 -4.17 -17.77
C PHE A 370 5.24 -3.74 -17.51
N VAL A 371 4.90 -3.45 -16.25
CA VAL A 371 3.54 -3.05 -15.85
C VAL A 371 3.14 -1.74 -16.53
N GLN A 372 4.03 -0.75 -16.58
CA GLN A 372 3.77 0.53 -17.24
C GLN A 372 3.57 0.39 -18.76
N SER A 373 4.36 -0.46 -19.43
CA SER A 373 4.16 -0.76 -20.85
C SER A 373 2.80 -1.40 -21.09
N MET A 374 2.38 -2.37 -20.26
CA MET A 374 1.06 -3.00 -20.36
C MET A 374 -0.07 -2.02 -20.10
N VAL A 375 0.06 -1.15 -19.09
CA VAL A 375 -0.91 -0.08 -18.82
C VAL A 375 -1.09 0.82 -20.04
N ARG A 376 0.00 1.24 -20.69
CA ARG A 376 -0.06 2.09 -21.90
C ARG A 376 -0.76 1.39 -23.06
N VAL A 377 -0.44 0.12 -23.32
CA VAL A 377 -1.10 -0.66 -24.38
C VAL A 377 -2.60 -0.79 -24.11
N VAL A 378 -2.97 -1.18 -22.89
CA VAL A 378 -4.37 -1.35 -22.50
C VAL A 378 -5.13 -0.03 -22.60
N LEU A 379 -4.56 1.06 -22.09
CA LEU A 379 -5.16 2.39 -22.15
C LEU A 379 -5.35 2.84 -23.61
N MET A 380 -4.34 2.64 -24.46
CA MET A 380 -4.38 2.97 -25.88
C MET A 380 -5.49 2.20 -26.62
N LEU A 381 -5.57 0.89 -26.42
CA LEU A 381 -6.60 0.04 -27.02
C LEU A 381 -8.00 0.38 -26.51
N ALA A 382 -8.14 0.64 -25.20
CA ALA A 382 -9.41 1.01 -24.59
C ALA A 382 -9.91 2.38 -25.08
N ILE A 383 -9.05 3.39 -25.14
CA ILE A 383 -9.40 4.73 -25.65
C ILE A 383 -9.76 4.63 -27.14
N ALA A 384 -8.91 4.02 -27.96
CA ALA A 384 -9.15 3.89 -29.41
C ALA A 384 -10.45 3.13 -29.69
N GLY A 385 -10.65 1.97 -29.04
CA GLY A 385 -11.86 1.17 -29.19
C GLY A 385 -13.11 1.91 -28.72
N ALA A 386 -13.07 2.53 -27.55
CA ALA A 386 -14.21 3.26 -27.00
C ALA A 386 -14.56 4.53 -27.81
N SER A 387 -13.57 5.27 -28.30
CA SER A 387 -13.80 6.44 -29.16
C SER A 387 -14.42 6.06 -30.51
N VAL A 388 -13.95 4.97 -31.13
CA VAL A 388 -14.51 4.46 -32.40
C VAL A 388 -15.94 3.95 -32.18
N LEU A 389 -16.16 3.09 -31.17
CA LEU A 389 -17.49 2.55 -30.88
C LEU A 389 -18.48 3.64 -30.46
N GLY A 390 -18.03 4.63 -29.66
CA GLY A 390 -18.84 5.77 -29.25
C GLY A 390 -19.28 6.65 -30.43
N GLY A 391 -18.43 6.80 -31.45
CA GLY A 391 -18.76 7.53 -32.68
C GLY A 391 -19.68 6.75 -33.64
N LEU A 392 -19.49 5.43 -33.77
CA LEU A 392 -20.25 4.60 -34.73
C LEU A 392 -21.71 4.35 -34.32
N VAL A 393 -21.97 4.19 -33.02
CA VAL A 393 -23.28 3.71 -32.54
C VAL A 393 -24.32 4.83 -32.37
N GLY A 394 -23.89 6.11 -32.33
CA GLY A 394 -24.78 7.26 -32.20
C GLY A 394 -25.62 7.27 -30.91
N SER A 395 -26.47 8.28 -30.75
CA SER A 395 -27.48 8.32 -29.66
C SER A 395 -28.83 7.86 -30.21
N ARG A 396 -29.43 6.81 -29.62
CA ARG A 396 -30.83 6.44 -29.86
C ARG A 396 -31.68 6.94 -28.71
N HIS A 397 -32.74 7.67 -29.01
CA HIS A 397 -33.69 8.16 -28.00
C HIS A 397 -34.74 7.10 -27.73
N PHE A 398 -34.92 6.73 -26.46
CA PHE A 398 -35.99 5.84 -26.01
C PHE A 398 -36.86 6.61 -25.00
N SER A 399 -38.10 6.93 -25.39
CA SER A 399 -39.08 7.53 -24.50
C SER A 399 -39.82 6.44 -23.72
N LEU A 400 -39.79 6.52 -22.38
CA LEU A 400 -40.48 5.58 -21.49
C LEU A 400 -41.42 6.38 -20.58
N GLY A 401 -42.64 6.64 -21.06
CA GLY A 401 -43.61 7.48 -20.37
C GLY A 401 -43.19 8.95 -20.29
N SER A 402 -43.22 9.57 -19.11
CA SER A 402 -42.77 10.95 -18.86
C SER A 402 -41.24 11.08 -18.66
N LEU A 403 -40.51 9.97 -18.66
CA LEU A 403 -39.05 9.94 -18.55
C LEU A 403 -38.45 9.74 -19.96
N ASP A 404 -37.86 10.82 -20.49
CA ASP A 404 -37.12 10.78 -21.74
C ASP A 404 -35.67 10.34 -21.46
N ILE A 405 -35.38 9.05 -21.61
CA ILE A 405 -34.06 8.48 -21.32
C ILE A 405 -33.32 8.25 -22.65
N SER A 406 -32.39 9.16 -22.97
CA SER A 406 -31.50 8.99 -24.12
C SER A 406 -30.41 7.94 -23.83
N ILE A 407 -30.55 6.73 -24.37
CA ILE A 407 -29.51 5.70 -24.26
C ILE A 407 -28.49 5.94 -25.37
N SER A 408 -27.44 6.71 -25.03
CA SER A 408 -26.30 6.93 -25.93
C SER A 408 -25.30 5.77 -25.86
N ALA A 409 -24.60 5.52 -26.97
CA ALA A 409 -23.48 4.57 -27.01
C ALA A 409 -22.46 4.81 -25.89
N ALA A 410 -22.21 6.08 -25.56
CA ALA A 410 -21.32 6.48 -24.48
C ALA A 410 -21.78 5.95 -23.12
N ARG A 411 -23.10 6.01 -22.82
CA ARG A 411 -23.65 5.47 -21.56
C ARG A 411 -23.49 3.95 -21.48
N VAL A 412 -23.74 3.22 -22.58
CA VAL A 412 -23.53 1.76 -22.63
C VAL A 412 -22.06 1.42 -22.39
N LEU A 413 -21.14 2.11 -23.06
CA LEU A 413 -19.71 1.91 -22.87
C LEU A 413 -19.26 2.27 -21.45
N LEU A 414 -19.80 3.32 -20.83
CA LEU A 414 -19.57 3.61 -19.41
C LEU A 414 -20.07 2.48 -18.51
N ALA A 415 -21.27 1.93 -18.76
CA ALA A 415 -21.77 0.80 -17.98
C ALA A 415 -20.85 -0.43 -18.10
N VAL A 416 -20.36 -0.73 -19.31
CA VAL A 416 -19.37 -1.80 -19.54
C VAL A 416 -18.06 -1.51 -18.82
N GLY A 417 -17.54 -0.27 -18.90
CA GLY A 417 -16.33 0.16 -18.19
C GLY A 417 -16.48 0.05 -16.67
N GLY A 418 -17.64 0.43 -16.13
CA GLY A 418 -17.97 0.30 -14.71
C GLY A 418 -18.03 -1.16 -14.26
N ALA A 419 -18.72 -2.02 -15.02
CA ALA A 419 -18.76 -3.45 -14.76
C ALA A 419 -17.37 -4.09 -14.81
N LEU A 420 -16.55 -3.74 -15.80
CA LEU A 420 -15.15 -4.17 -15.91
C LEU A 420 -14.33 -3.74 -14.69
N GLY A 421 -14.48 -2.49 -14.24
CA GLY A 421 -13.84 -1.96 -13.04
C GLY A 421 -14.25 -2.74 -11.79
N ILE A 422 -15.55 -3.01 -11.61
CA ILE A 422 -16.04 -3.81 -10.47
C ILE A 422 -15.47 -5.22 -10.51
N ILE A 423 -15.55 -5.92 -11.64
CA ILE A 423 -15.09 -7.30 -11.78
C ILE A 423 -13.59 -7.39 -11.47
N THR A 424 -12.79 -6.51 -12.08
CA THR A 424 -11.33 -6.50 -11.90
C THR A 424 -10.93 -6.08 -10.49
N GLY A 425 -11.64 -5.14 -9.87
CA GLY A 425 -11.48 -4.75 -8.48
C GLY A 425 -11.81 -5.88 -7.50
N VAL A 426 -12.91 -6.62 -7.72
CA VAL A 426 -13.29 -7.79 -6.91
C VAL A 426 -12.27 -8.92 -7.06
N VAL A 427 -11.80 -9.19 -8.29
CA VAL A 427 -10.77 -10.21 -8.54
C VAL A 427 -9.44 -9.82 -7.88
N ALA A 428 -9.02 -8.57 -7.99
CA ALA A 428 -7.82 -8.05 -7.33
C ALA A 428 -7.95 -8.16 -5.81
N PHE A 429 -9.08 -7.73 -5.25
CA PHE A 429 -9.39 -7.87 -3.83
C PHE A 429 -9.27 -9.33 -3.38
N ARG A 430 -9.99 -10.26 -4.03
CA ARG A 430 -10.00 -11.69 -3.63
C ARG A 430 -8.62 -12.35 -3.73
N ARG A 431 -7.78 -11.94 -4.67
CA ARG A 431 -6.42 -12.49 -4.84
C ARG A 431 -5.40 -11.89 -3.90
N MET A 432 -5.67 -10.71 -3.35
CA MET A 432 -4.75 -9.96 -2.50
C MET A 432 -5.23 -9.89 -1.05
N ASP A 433 -6.41 -10.41 -0.74
CA ASP A 433 -6.98 -10.39 0.61
C ASP A 433 -6.04 -11.12 1.56
N ASP A 434 -5.42 -10.36 2.43
CA ASP A 434 -4.55 -10.83 3.51
C ASP A 434 -5.33 -11.04 4.81
N LYS A 435 -6.64 -10.76 4.80
CA LYS A 435 -7.55 -11.07 5.88
C LYS A 435 -8.73 -11.99 5.47
N PRO A 436 -8.47 -13.18 4.88
CA PRO A 436 -9.53 -14.12 4.52
C PRO A 436 -10.47 -14.44 5.70
N GLY A 437 -11.77 -14.32 5.47
CA GLY A 437 -12.81 -14.59 6.47
C GLY A 437 -13.24 -13.39 7.31
N VAL A 438 -12.50 -12.27 7.29
CA VAL A 438 -12.93 -11.04 7.98
C VAL A 438 -13.84 -10.22 7.05
N PRO A 439 -15.09 -9.91 7.41
CA PRO A 439 -15.96 -9.08 6.57
C PRO A 439 -15.35 -7.69 6.32
N VAL A 440 -15.32 -7.24 5.06
CA VAL A 440 -14.68 -5.97 4.67
C VAL A 440 -15.29 -4.78 5.39
N LEU A 441 -16.62 -4.72 5.48
CA LEU A 441 -17.33 -3.64 6.17
C LEU A 441 -17.00 -3.62 7.66
N ALA A 442 -16.87 -4.80 8.29
CA ALA A 442 -16.49 -4.89 9.69
C ALA A 442 -15.06 -4.40 9.92
N ASP A 443 -14.11 -4.82 9.08
CA ASP A 443 -12.71 -4.37 9.17
C ASP A 443 -12.57 -2.86 8.90
N LEU A 444 -13.26 -2.34 7.88
CA LEU A 444 -13.27 -0.91 7.55
C LEU A 444 -13.84 -0.09 8.72
N TRP A 445 -14.97 -0.51 9.28
CA TRP A 445 -15.60 0.16 10.41
C TRP A 445 -14.74 0.10 11.68
N ALA A 446 -14.10 -1.05 11.93
CA ALA A 446 -13.22 -1.23 13.06
C ALA A 446 -11.94 -0.37 12.92
N CYS A 447 -11.35 -0.30 11.72
CA CYS A 447 -10.22 0.59 11.42
C CYS A 447 -10.58 2.08 11.53
N MET A 448 -11.77 2.51 11.09
CA MET A 448 -12.24 3.89 11.29
C MET A 448 -12.35 4.26 12.77
N ARG A 449 -12.60 3.28 13.64
CA ARG A 449 -12.62 3.45 15.11
C ARG A 449 -11.25 3.24 15.76
N GLY A 450 -10.18 3.06 14.98
CA GLY A 450 -8.81 2.81 15.46
C GLY A 450 -8.61 1.41 16.05
N ARG A 451 -9.39 0.41 15.61
CA ARG A 451 -9.38 -0.97 16.12
C ARG A 451 -9.31 -1.97 14.95
N PRO A 452 -8.20 -2.09 14.21
CA PRO A 452 -8.11 -3.00 13.07
C PRO A 452 -8.35 -4.46 13.47
N LEU A 453 -9.10 -5.21 12.67
CA LEU A 453 -9.27 -6.65 12.85
C LEU A 453 -8.04 -7.36 12.27
N SER A 454 -7.27 -8.09 13.05
CA SER A 454 -6.08 -8.83 12.59
C SER A 454 -6.36 -10.33 12.42
N ILE A 455 -5.72 -10.95 11.43
CA ILE A 455 -5.60 -12.42 11.35
C ILE A 455 -4.40 -12.85 12.19
N PRO A 456 -4.48 -13.95 12.95
CA PRO A 456 -3.31 -14.55 13.61
C PRO A 456 -2.20 -14.88 12.60
N GLY A 457 -1.01 -14.27 12.76
CA GLY A 457 0.15 -14.54 11.90
C GLY A 457 0.99 -15.71 12.40
N SER A 458 1.36 -16.62 11.49
CA SER A 458 2.47 -17.56 11.65
C SER A 458 3.73 -16.99 10.96
N GLU A 459 4.88 -17.05 11.64
CA GLU A 459 6.17 -16.68 11.03
C GLU A 459 6.62 -17.81 10.08
N PRO A 460 7.18 -17.50 8.89
CA PRO A 460 7.57 -18.53 7.94
C PRO A 460 8.74 -19.36 8.48
N GLY A 461 8.49 -20.63 8.76
CA GLY A 461 9.50 -21.66 8.97
C GLY A 461 9.33 -22.54 10.20
N GLY A 462 8.72 -22.04 11.28
CA GLY A 462 8.60 -22.75 12.57
C GLY A 462 7.17 -22.79 13.12
N VAL A 463 6.98 -23.49 14.24
CA VAL A 463 5.66 -23.67 14.89
C VAL A 463 5.73 -23.16 16.33
N PHE A 464 4.79 -22.31 16.73
CA PHE A 464 4.70 -21.76 18.08
C PHE A 464 3.55 -22.38 18.87
N VAL A 465 3.89 -23.13 19.92
CA VAL A 465 2.94 -23.80 20.82
C VAL A 465 3.00 -23.15 22.19
N VAL A 466 1.83 -22.82 22.75
CA VAL A 466 1.73 -22.24 24.09
C VAL A 466 0.85 -23.11 24.97
N LEU A 467 1.29 -23.36 26.21
CA LEU A 467 0.50 -24.03 27.23
C LEU A 467 -0.09 -22.97 28.19
N GLU A 468 -1.41 -22.97 28.30
CA GLU A 468 -2.21 -22.05 29.12
C GLU A 468 -3.08 -22.82 30.12
N GLY A 469 -3.62 -22.12 31.13
CA GLY A 469 -4.45 -22.71 32.17
C GLY A 469 -4.19 -22.13 33.56
N GLY A 470 -5.07 -22.47 34.51
CA GLY A 470 -5.01 -22.02 35.90
C GLY A 470 -3.82 -22.57 36.70
N GLU A 471 -3.70 -22.17 37.96
CA GLU A 471 -2.66 -22.67 38.86
C GLU A 471 -2.83 -24.16 39.15
N GLY A 472 -1.72 -24.89 39.29
CA GLY A 472 -1.74 -26.34 39.54
C GLY A 472 -2.22 -27.22 38.38
N ALA A 473 -2.46 -26.66 37.19
CA ALA A 473 -2.93 -27.41 36.02
C ALA A 473 -1.87 -28.31 35.35
N GLY A 474 -0.58 -28.18 35.71
CA GLY A 474 0.50 -29.00 35.14
C GLY A 474 1.17 -28.45 33.87
N LYS A 475 0.96 -27.17 33.54
CA LYS A 475 1.49 -26.51 32.33
C LYS A 475 2.99 -26.70 32.13
N SER A 476 3.81 -26.34 33.14
CA SER A 476 5.27 -26.43 33.03
C SER A 476 5.75 -27.87 32.80
N VAL A 477 5.06 -28.85 33.40
CA VAL A 477 5.37 -30.29 33.22
C VAL A 477 5.07 -30.73 31.80
N GLN A 478 3.89 -30.38 31.28
CA GLN A 478 3.51 -30.72 29.91
C GLN A 478 4.37 -29.99 28.86
N ALA A 479 4.76 -28.74 29.14
CA ALA A 479 5.65 -27.97 28.26
C ALA A 479 7.02 -28.63 28.15
N GLN A 480 7.60 -29.07 29.27
CA GLN A 480 8.86 -29.80 29.31
C GLN A 480 8.76 -31.14 28.56
N ARG A 481 7.74 -31.96 28.89
CA ARG A 481 7.52 -33.26 28.23
C ARG A 481 7.35 -33.13 26.71
N LEU A 482 6.66 -32.08 26.26
CA LEU A 482 6.47 -31.81 24.84
C LEU A 482 7.80 -31.43 24.17
N ALA A 483 8.59 -30.56 24.79
CA ALA A 483 9.89 -30.16 24.28
C ALA A 483 10.88 -31.33 24.20
N ASP A 484 10.92 -32.18 25.23
CA ASP A 484 11.79 -33.36 25.27
C ASP A 484 11.41 -34.35 24.17
N TRP A 485 10.12 -34.67 24.04
CA TRP A 485 9.62 -35.54 22.98
C TRP A 485 9.91 -34.98 21.57
N LEU A 486 9.78 -33.67 21.36
CA LEU A 486 10.13 -33.04 20.09
C LEU A 486 11.60 -33.25 19.72
N LEU A 487 12.51 -33.18 20.70
CA LEU A 487 13.92 -33.46 20.48
C LEU A 487 14.16 -34.95 20.16
N GLU A 488 13.44 -35.85 20.82
CA GLU A 488 13.51 -37.31 20.55
C GLU A 488 13.09 -37.67 19.13
N VAL A 489 12.04 -37.02 18.59
CA VAL A 489 11.56 -37.25 17.21
C VAL A 489 12.35 -36.47 16.15
N GLY A 490 13.45 -35.81 16.54
CA GLY A 490 14.37 -35.13 15.62
C GLY A 490 14.02 -33.67 15.30
N CYS A 491 12.96 -33.11 15.89
CA CYS A 491 12.59 -31.71 15.73
C CYS A 491 13.52 -30.80 16.54
N SER A 492 13.88 -29.62 16.01
CA SER A 492 14.55 -28.60 16.81
C SER A 492 13.53 -27.87 17.68
N ALA A 493 13.58 -28.07 18.99
CA ALA A 493 12.66 -27.44 19.94
C ALA A 493 13.35 -26.39 20.82
N VAL A 494 12.62 -25.33 21.17
CA VAL A 494 13.02 -24.33 22.16
C VAL A 494 11.94 -24.24 23.22
N LEU A 495 12.25 -24.66 24.45
CA LEU A 495 11.37 -24.47 25.60
C LEU A 495 11.61 -23.10 26.22
N THR A 496 10.54 -22.38 26.52
CA THR A 496 10.59 -21.09 27.20
C THR A 496 9.35 -20.85 28.07
N ARG A 497 9.27 -19.69 28.75
CA ARG A 497 8.17 -19.32 29.64
C ARG A 497 7.98 -17.81 29.77
N GLU A 498 6.77 -17.39 30.12
CA GLU A 498 6.44 -15.98 30.40
C GLU A 498 5.73 -15.83 31.78
N PRO A 499 6.20 -14.97 32.69
CA PRO A 499 7.44 -14.20 32.60
C PRO A 499 8.66 -15.03 32.99
N GLY A 500 9.82 -14.68 32.45
CA GLY A 500 11.10 -15.31 32.86
C GLY A 500 11.88 -16.05 31.78
N GLY A 501 11.51 -15.93 30.50
CA GLY A 501 12.23 -16.55 29.38
C GLY A 501 13.55 -15.85 29.01
N THR A 502 13.88 -14.72 29.65
CA THR A 502 15.10 -13.94 29.42
C THR A 502 15.71 -13.47 30.74
N GLN A 503 16.95 -12.96 30.75
CA GLN A 503 17.55 -12.39 31.97
C GLN A 503 16.73 -11.21 32.53
N LEU A 504 16.29 -10.30 31.65
CA LEU A 504 15.38 -9.21 32.03
C LEU A 504 14.06 -9.77 32.56
N GLY A 505 13.52 -10.78 31.87
CA GLY A 505 12.31 -11.47 32.26
C GLY A 505 12.38 -12.13 33.63
N GLY A 506 13.54 -12.69 33.99
CA GLY A 506 13.78 -13.25 35.31
C GLY A 506 13.64 -12.19 36.40
N ARG A 507 14.19 -10.99 36.17
CA ARG A 507 14.03 -9.85 37.09
C ARG A 507 12.58 -9.38 37.17
N VAL A 508 11.90 -9.29 36.04
CA VAL A 508 10.47 -8.94 35.99
C VAL A 508 9.64 -9.98 36.74
N ARG A 509 9.92 -11.27 36.56
CA ARG A 509 9.24 -12.37 37.26
C ARG A 509 9.35 -12.22 38.77
N THR A 510 10.52 -11.88 39.29
CA THR A 510 10.71 -11.61 40.73
C THR A 510 9.82 -10.46 41.20
N LEU A 511 9.76 -9.35 40.46
CA LEU A 511 8.93 -8.19 40.82
C LEU A 511 7.42 -8.49 40.81
N VAL A 512 6.95 -9.31 39.86
CA VAL A 512 5.50 -9.60 39.74
C VAL A 512 5.07 -10.80 40.57
N LEU A 513 5.92 -11.77 40.89
CA LEU A 513 5.52 -12.94 41.70
C LEU A 513 5.94 -12.81 43.17
N GLY A 514 6.91 -11.95 43.47
CA GLY A 514 7.44 -11.74 44.81
C GLY A 514 6.38 -11.27 45.81
N VAL A 515 6.48 -11.79 47.03
CA VAL A 515 5.68 -11.36 48.18
C VAL A 515 6.42 -10.21 48.88
N GLU A 516 6.55 -9.08 48.18
CA GLU A 516 7.20 -7.87 48.70
C GLU A 516 6.18 -6.95 49.37
N ALA A 517 6.65 -6.08 50.28
CA ALA A 517 5.79 -5.15 51.02
C ALA A 517 5.02 -4.15 50.13
N GLN A 518 5.55 -3.85 48.94
CA GLN A 518 4.90 -2.95 47.97
C GLN A 518 4.64 -3.68 46.65
N ALA A 519 3.49 -4.36 46.58
CA ALA A 519 3.06 -5.04 45.37
C ALA A 519 2.78 -4.06 44.20
N PRO A 520 3.06 -4.45 42.94
CA PRO A 520 2.72 -3.63 41.79
C PRO A 520 1.20 -3.46 41.67
N THR A 521 0.77 -2.25 41.33
CA THR A 521 -0.64 -2.01 40.97
C THR A 521 -1.02 -2.80 39.70
N PRO A 522 -2.31 -3.10 39.44
CA PRO A 522 -2.72 -3.86 38.27
C PRO A 522 -2.18 -3.33 36.93
N ARG A 523 -2.14 -2.00 36.73
CA ARG A 523 -1.58 -1.39 35.52
C ARG A 523 -0.06 -1.56 35.44
N THR A 524 0.65 -1.40 36.56
CA THR A 524 2.09 -1.65 36.65
C THR A 524 2.41 -3.11 36.34
N GLU A 525 1.64 -4.05 36.89
CA GLU A 525 1.75 -5.49 36.62
C GLU A 525 1.60 -5.77 35.11
N ALA A 526 0.55 -5.25 34.46
CA ALA A 526 0.34 -5.43 33.03
C ALA A 526 1.48 -4.87 32.16
N LEU A 527 2.03 -3.69 32.52
CA LEU A 527 3.17 -3.09 31.81
C LEU A 527 4.45 -3.91 31.99
N LEU A 528 4.70 -4.47 33.17
CA LEU A 528 5.85 -5.33 33.42
C LEU A 528 5.80 -6.62 32.60
N TYR A 529 4.64 -7.28 32.54
CA TYR A 529 4.42 -8.43 31.66
C TYR A 529 4.63 -8.07 30.18
N ALA A 530 4.12 -6.91 29.73
CA ALA A 530 4.32 -6.45 28.37
C ALA A 530 5.80 -6.16 28.05
N ALA A 531 6.56 -5.61 28.99
CA ALA A 531 7.98 -5.35 28.84
C ALA A 531 8.80 -6.64 28.71
N ASP A 532 8.53 -7.64 29.56
CA ASP A 532 9.14 -8.96 29.43
C ASP A 532 8.82 -9.60 28.08
N ARG A 533 7.55 -9.58 27.67
CA ARG A 533 7.12 -10.14 26.38
C ARG A 533 7.83 -9.52 25.19
N ALA A 534 7.96 -8.19 25.16
CA ALA A 534 8.63 -7.51 24.06
C ALA A 534 10.08 -7.97 23.91
N GLN A 535 10.80 -8.08 25.04
CA GLN A 535 12.16 -8.61 25.06
C GLN A 535 12.20 -10.09 24.63
N HIS A 536 11.29 -10.88 25.16
CA HIS A 536 11.24 -12.33 24.97
C HIS A 536 10.92 -12.71 23.51
N VAL A 537 9.96 -12.03 22.89
CA VAL A 537 9.60 -12.23 21.49
C VAL A 537 10.77 -11.88 20.57
N GLU A 538 11.43 -10.74 20.79
CA GLU A 538 12.51 -10.27 19.92
C GLU A 538 13.77 -11.13 20.03
N THR A 539 14.11 -11.59 21.23
CA THR A 539 15.41 -12.24 21.49
C THR A 539 15.38 -13.77 21.50
N VAL A 540 14.22 -14.39 21.75
CA VAL A 540 14.11 -15.85 21.87
C VAL A 540 13.13 -16.42 20.86
N ILE A 541 11.85 -16.01 20.93
CA ILE A 541 10.77 -16.69 20.19
C ILE A 541 10.93 -16.49 18.68
N ARG A 542 10.97 -15.24 18.21
CA ARG A 542 11.02 -14.93 16.78
C ARG A 542 12.31 -15.43 16.11
N PRO A 543 13.51 -15.30 16.71
CA PRO A 543 14.71 -15.92 16.16
C PRO A 543 14.61 -17.44 16.04
N ALA A 544 13.99 -18.14 17.00
CA ALA A 544 13.79 -19.58 16.94
C ALA A 544 12.81 -20.00 15.84
N LEU A 545 11.68 -19.31 15.72
CA LEU A 545 10.69 -19.58 14.66
C LEU A 545 11.28 -19.37 13.25
N ARG A 546 12.09 -18.32 13.06
CA ARG A 546 12.78 -18.05 11.78
C ARG A 546 13.79 -19.13 11.39
N ARG A 547 14.35 -19.88 12.36
CA ARG A 547 15.23 -21.03 12.11
C ARG A 547 14.45 -22.32 11.81
N GLY A 548 13.13 -22.26 11.88
CA GLY A 548 12.27 -23.43 11.77
C GLY A 548 12.30 -24.34 12.99
N CYS A 549 12.46 -23.77 14.18
CA CYS A 549 12.27 -24.50 15.43
C CYS A 549 10.77 -24.57 15.80
N VAL A 550 10.40 -25.59 16.58
CA VAL A 550 9.18 -25.57 17.38
C VAL A 550 9.47 -24.83 18.68
N VAL A 551 8.76 -23.73 18.94
CA VAL A 551 8.87 -23.01 20.21
C VAL A 551 7.73 -23.45 21.11
N VAL A 552 8.04 -23.93 22.31
CA VAL A 552 7.07 -24.33 23.34
C VAL A 552 7.17 -23.33 24.48
N SER A 553 6.11 -22.59 24.77
CA SER A 553 6.08 -21.61 25.87
C SER A 553 5.09 -21.98 26.96
N ASP A 554 5.53 -21.96 28.21
CA ASP A 554 4.65 -21.94 29.38
C ASP A 554 4.13 -20.51 29.58
N ARG A 555 2.86 -20.31 29.21
CA ARG A 555 2.15 -19.02 29.12
C ARG A 555 2.62 -18.09 28.02
N TYR A 556 1.69 -17.22 27.59
CA TYR A 556 1.92 -16.11 26.67
C TYR A 556 0.82 -15.03 26.85
N VAL A 557 0.37 -14.40 25.75
CA VAL A 557 -0.60 -13.31 25.73
C VAL A 557 -1.94 -13.66 26.40
N ASP A 558 -2.40 -14.90 26.30
CA ASP A 558 -3.70 -15.31 26.84
C ASP A 558 -3.72 -15.26 28.36
N SER A 559 -2.61 -15.63 29.00
CA SER A 559 -2.41 -15.42 30.44
C SER A 559 -2.58 -13.95 30.84
N SER A 560 -2.04 -12.97 30.10
CA SER A 560 -2.25 -11.57 30.46
C SER A 560 -3.71 -11.13 30.37
N LEU A 561 -4.45 -11.64 29.38
CA LEU A 561 -5.86 -11.33 29.21
C LEU A 561 -6.73 -11.97 30.29
N ALA A 562 -6.40 -13.19 30.72
CA ALA A 562 -7.10 -13.86 31.80
C ALA A 562 -6.79 -13.23 33.16
N TYR A 563 -5.52 -13.00 33.50
CA TYR A 563 -5.12 -12.53 34.83
C TYR A 563 -5.25 -11.02 34.99
N GLN A 564 -4.64 -10.22 34.11
CA GLN A 564 -4.71 -8.76 34.23
C GLN A 564 -6.02 -8.20 33.66
N GLY A 565 -6.56 -8.79 32.60
CA GLY A 565 -7.87 -8.40 32.08
C GLY A 565 -9.01 -8.82 33.00
N ALA A 566 -9.39 -10.10 32.99
CA ALA A 566 -10.54 -10.58 33.75
C ALA A 566 -10.29 -10.68 35.27
N GLY A 567 -9.13 -11.19 35.67
CA GLY A 567 -8.78 -11.37 37.08
C GLY A 567 -8.70 -10.04 37.83
N ARG A 568 -7.90 -9.09 37.34
CA ARG A 568 -7.71 -7.75 37.94
C ARG A 568 -8.77 -6.72 37.52
N GLY A 569 -9.62 -7.04 36.54
CA GLY A 569 -10.67 -6.15 36.06
C GLY A 569 -10.18 -4.97 35.21
N LEU A 570 -8.98 -5.08 34.60
CA LEU A 570 -8.57 -4.08 33.61
C LEU A 570 -9.39 -4.23 32.33
N PRO A 571 -9.65 -3.13 31.60
CA PRO A 571 -10.34 -3.23 30.32
C PRO A 571 -9.62 -4.19 29.36
N LEU A 572 -10.29 -5.28 28.99
CA LEU A 572 -9.70 -6.34 28.14
C LEU A 572 -9.10 -5.79 26.84
N ALA A 573 -9.73 -4.77 26.26
CA ALA A 573 -9.24 -4.11 25.06
C ALA A 573 -7.89 -3.41 25.26
N GLU A 574 -7.64 -2.79 26.42
CA GLU A 574 -6.36 -2.13 26.74
C GLU A 574 -5.24 -3.17 26.91
N VAL A 575 -5.52 -4.25 27.64
CA VAL A 575 -4.56 -5.35 27.86
C VAL A 575 -4.25 -6.08 26.54
N ALA A 576 -5.26 -6.28 25.68
CA ALA A 576 -5.08 -6.89 24.37
C ALA A 576 -4.20 -6.02 23.47
N TRP A 577 -4.49 -4.71 23.39
CA TRP A 577 -3.67 -3.77 22.63
C TRP A 577 -2.23 -3.74 23.11
N LEU A 578 -2.01 -3.63 24.42
CA LEU A 578 -0.67 -3.61 25.00
C LEU A 578 0.08 -4.90 24.68
N SER A 579 -0.61 -6.04 24.74
CA SER A 579 -0.04 -7.35 24.43
C SER A 579 0.30 -7.52 22.95
N ASP A 580 -0.57 -7.03 22.06
CA ASP A 580 -0.36 -7.04 20.61
C ASP A 580 0.79 -6.12 20.21
N TRP A 581 0.91 -4.95 20.84
CA TRP A 581 2.02 -4.03 20.62
C TRP A 581 3.36 -4.66 21.06
N ALA A 582 3.41 -5.20 22.27
CA ALA A 582 4.61 -5.84 22.82
C ALA A 582 5.07 -7.05 22.00
N SER A 583 4.13 -7.87 21.52
CA SER A 583 4.44 -9.07 20.73
C SER A 583 4.63 -8.80 19.23
N GLN A 584 4.44 -7.56 18.77
CA GLN A 584 4.29 -7.24 17.35
C GLN A 584 3.29 -8.19 16.67
N THR A 585 2.16 -8.43 17.33
CA THR A 585 1.05 -9.29 16.89
C THR A 585 1.40 -10.77 16.64
N LEU A 586 2.54 -11.26 17.16
CA LEU A 586 2.87 -12.69 17.09
C LEU A 586 1.85 -13.52 17.87
N LYS A 587 1.20 -14.47 17.20
CA LYS A 587 0.25 -15.41 17.79
C LYS A 587 0.79 -16.84 17.76
N PRO A 588 0.42 -17.69 18.72
CA PRO A 588 0.73 -19.11 18.65
C PRO A 588 -0.09 -19.82 17.56
N ASP A 589 0.50 -20.84 16.97
CA ASP A 589 -0.16 -21.76 16.04
C ASP A 589 -1.10 -22.71 16.79
N LEU A 590 -0.72 -23.11 18.01
CA LEU A 590 -1.50 -23.96 18.90
C LEU A 590 -1.46 -23.44 20.34
N VAL A 591 -2.63 -23.33 20.95
CA VAL A 591 -2.76 -23.09 22.40
C VAL A 591 -3.34 -24.35 23.04
N VAL A 592 -2.58 -24.96 23.95
CA VAL A 592 -3.06 -26.08 24.78
C VAL A 592 -3.58 -25.49 26.08
N LEU A 593 -4.88 -25.51 26.28
CA LEU A 593 -5.52 -25.05 27.50
C LEU A 593 -5.77 -26.24 28.43
N LEU A 594 -5.07 -26.30 29.56
CA LEU A 594 -5.32 -27.26 30.63
C LEU A 594 -6.38 -26.68 31.57
N ASP A 595 -7.63 -27.10 31.38
CA ASP A 595 -8.76 -26.66 32.21
C ASP A 595 -8.83 -27.48 33.50
N ILE A 596 -8.85 -26.82 34.65
CA ILE A 596 -8.97 -27.47 35.95
C ILE A 596 -9.81 -26.61 36.87
N ASP A 597 -10.58 -27.24 37.77
CA ASP A 597 -11.26 -26.52 38.83
C ASP A 597 -10.23 -25.76 39.71
N PRO A 598 -10.39 -24.44 39.91
CA PRO A 598 -9.45 -23.65 40.70
C PRO A 598 -9.23 -24.17 42.13
N ARG A 599 -10.22 -24.82 42.75
CA ARG A 599 -10.07 -25.42 44.09
C ARG A 599 -9.07 -26.57 44.07
N VAL A 600 -9.16 -27.43 43.06
CA VAL A 600 -8.24 -28.57 42.87
C VAL A 600 -6.85 -28.05 42.50
N GLY A 601 -6.77 -27.08 41.59
CA GLY A 601 -5.52 -26.46 41.18
C GLY A 601 -4.75 -25.81 42.34
N LEU A 602 -5.44 -25.01 43.16
CA LEU A 602 -4.84 -24.36 44.33
C LEU A 602 -4.43 -25.36 45.42
N ALA A 603 -5.18 -26.47 45.61
CA ALA A 603 -4.78 -27.54 46.52
C ALA A 603 -3.44 -28.18 46.10
N ARG A 604 -3.26 -28.47 44.79
CA ARG A 604 -1.97 -28.97 44.23
C ARG A 604 -0.82 -27.97 44.38
N VAL A 605 -1.12 -26.67 44.40
CA VAL A 605 -0.12 -25.62 44.66
C VAL A 605 0.28 -25.63 46.13
N GLY A 606 -0.67 -25.73 47.06
CA GLY A 606 -0.41 -25.76 48.49
C GLY A 606 0.48 -26.93 48.92
N GLU A 607 0.39 -28.08 48.25
CA GLU A 607 1.28 -29.23 48.46
C GLU A 607 2.75 -28.95 48.06
N ARG A 608 3.00 -27.96 47.19
CA ARG A 608 4.34 -27.61 46.68
C ARG A 608 5.07 -26.55 47.51
N GLY A 609 4.41 -25.93 48.50
CA GLY A 609 5.02 -24.97 49.43
C GLY A 609 4.38 -23.59 49.41
N ALA A 610 5.19 -22.56 49.67
CA ALA A 610 4.71 -21.18 49.83
C ALA A 610 4.12 -20.62 48.53
N HIS A 611 2.91 -20.04 48.65
CA HIS A 611 2.19 -19.42 47.54
C HIS A 611 2.91 -18.16 47.04
N ASP A 612 2.97 -18.01 45.71
CA ASP A 612 3.32 -16.72 45.12
C ASP A 612 2.17 -15.71 45.26
N ARG A 613 2.44 -14.43 44.95
CA ARG A 613 1.46 -13.34 45.11
C ARG A 613 0.17 -13.53 44.30
N ILE A 614 0.23 -14.25 43.18
CA ILE A 614 -0.92 -14.53 42.32
C ILE A 614 -1.68 -15.75 42.84
N GLU A 615 -0.97 -16.78 43.28
CA GLU A 615 -1.52 -17.98 43.92
C GLU A 615 -2.24 -17.65 45.24
N GLY A 616 -1.83 -16.58 45.93
CA GLY A 616 -2.49 -16.09 47.15
C GLY A 616 -3.77 -15.27 46.92
N GLN A 617 -4.28 -15.15 45.69
CA GLN A 617 -5.53 -14.43 45.43
C GLN A 617 -6.77 -15.25 45.84
N ALA A 618 -7.90 -14.57 46.05
CA ALA A 618 -9.14 -15.23 46.44
C ALA A 618 -9.66 -16.17 45.33
N LEU A 619 -10.40 -17.22 45.71
CA LEU A 619 -10.96 -18.20 44.77
C LEU A 619 -11.74 -17.56 43.61
N ALA A 620 -12.50 -16.49 43.88
CA ALA A 620 -13.25 -15.76 42.86
C ALA A 620 -12.37 -15.13 41.77
N PHE A 621 -11.12 -14.75 42.09
CA PHE A 621 -10.15 -14.29 41.10
C PHE A 621 -9.80 -15.43 40.14
N HIS A 622 -9.48 -16.62 40.66
CA HIS A 622 -9.12 -17.77 39.83
C HIS A 622 -10.31 -18.32 39.02
N GLN A 623 -11.54 -18.20 39.52
CA GLN A 623 -12.75 -18.50 38.75
C GLN A 623 -12.89 -17.61 37.53
N ARG A 624 -12.74 -16.27 37.69
CA ARG A 624 -12.76 -15.33 36.55
C ARG A 624 -11.64 -15.61 35.54
N VAL A 625 -10.45 -15.99 36.03
CA VAL A 625 -9.32 -16.37 35.17
C VAL A 625 -9.67 -17.61 34.34
N ARG A 626 -10.24 -18.66 34.96
CA ARG A 626 -10.66 -19.88 34.27
C ARG A 626 -11.72 -19.58 33.21
N GLU A 627 -12.78 -18.85 33.58
CA GLU A 627 -13.84 -18.44 32.66
C GLU A 627 -13.28 -17.67 31.45
N ALA A 628 -12.36 -16.73 31.69
CA ALA A 628 -11.72 -15.98 30.61
C ALA A 628 -10.90 -16.85 29.65
N PHE A 629 -10.25 -17.92 30.13
CA PHE A 629 -9.58 -18.87 29.24
C PHE A 629 -10.59 -19.68 28.41
N LEU A 630 -11.65 -20.17 29.02
CA LEU A 630 -12.69 -20.95 28.34
C LEU A 630 -13.43 -20.12 27.28
N ASP A 631 -13.76 -18.86 27.60
CA ASP A 631 -14.38 -17.92 26.65
C ASP A 631 -13.50 -17.73 25.40
N ARG A 632 -12.18 -17.63 25.59
CA ARG A 632 -11.23 -17.48 24.48
C ARG A 632 -11.12 -18.74 23.65
N ALA A 633 -11.09 -19.91 24.29
CA ALA A 633 -11.08 -21.19 23.61
C ALA A 633 -12.35 -21.37 22.74
N ASN A 634 -13.51 -21.02 23.30
CA ASN A 634 -14.80 -21.05 22.59
C ASN A 634 -14.84 -20.07 21.41
N ALA A 635 -14.20 -18.91 21.53
CA ALA A 635 -14.15 -17.92 20.46
C ALA A 635 -13.20 -18.30 19.30
N CYS A 636 -12.25 -19.20 19.51
CA CYS A 636 -11.22 -19.55 18.52
C CYS A 636 -10.90 -21.08 18.48
N PRO A 637 -11.90 -21.96 18.31
CA PRO A 637 -11.75 -23.40 18.52
C PRO A 637 -10.72 -24.08 17.60
N SER A 638 -10.42 -23.49 16.43
CA SER A 638 -9.40 -24.03 15.52
C SER A 638 -7.97 -23.93 16.06
N ARG A 639 -7.70 -23.03 17.02
CA ARG A 639 -6.38 -22.78 17.60
C ARG A 639 -6.18 -23.39 18.99
N TYR A 640 -7.27 -23.72 19.68
CA TYR A 640 -7.22 -24.25 21.03
C TYR A 640 -7.38 -25.76 21.05
N LEU A 641 -6.56 -26.42 21.85
CA LEU A 641 -6.78 -27.77 22.33
C LEU A 641 -7.11 -27.66 23.81
N VAL A 642 -8.38 -27.79 24.17
CA VAL A 642 -8.83 -27.77 25.57
C VAL A 642 -8.81 -29.18 26.11
N LEU A 643 -8.06 -29.39 27.20
CA LEU A 643 -7.89 -30.68 27.86
C LEU A 643 -8.28 -30.57 29.33
N ASP A 644 -8.84 -31.65 29.89
CA ASP A 644 -9.12 -31.74 31.31
C ASP A 644 -7.82 -31.95 32.11
N GLY A 645 -7.35 -30.90 32.78
CA GLY A 645 -6.16 -30.89 33.62
C GLY A 645 -6.25 -31.75 34.89
N ALA A 646 -7.40 -32.37 35.17
CA ALA A 646 -7.55 -33.41 36.19
C ALA A 646 -7.13 -34.80 35.68
N SER A 647 -7.03 -34.99 34.36
CA SER A 647 -6.65 -36.27 33.73
C SER A 647 -5.20 -36.67 34.01
N ASN A 648 -4.87 -37.92 33.72
CA ASN A 648 -3.52 -38.46 33.90
C ASN A 648 -2.49 -37.72 33.01
N LEU A 649 -1.29 -37.46 33.54
CA LEU A 649 -0.26 -36.68 32.85
C LEU A 649 0.19 -37.31 31.52
N GLU A 650 0.25 -38.64 31.43
CA GLU A 650 0.66 -39.32 30.20
C GLU A 650 -0.41 -39.24 29.11
N GLU A 651 -1.69 -39.33 29.51
CA GLU A 651 -2.81 -39.22 28.59
C GLU A 651 -2.89 -37.80 27.99
N LEU A 652 -2.69 -36.78 28.82
CA LEU A 652 -2.58 -35.40 28.36
C LEU A 652 -1.41 -35.21 27.40
N ALA A 653 -0.23 -35.77 27.72
CA ALA A 653 0.94 -35.68 26.86
C ALA A 653 0.66 -36.29 25.48
N GLU A 654 0.03 -37.46 25.43
CA GLU A 654 -0.28 -38.15 24.18
C GLU A 654 -1.28 -37.37 23.31
N GLN A 655 -2.32 -36.79 23.91
CA GLN A 655 -3.26 -35.94 23.18
C GLN A 655 -2.60 -34.69 22.60
N ILE A 656 -1.68 -34.07 23.34
CA ILE A 656 -0.91 -32.91 22.87
C ILE A 656 0.01 -33.31 21.71
N ARG A 657 0.77 -34.41 21.85
CA ARG A 657 1.67 -34.92 20.80
C ARG A 657 0.91 -35.23 19.51
N SER A 658 -0.20 -35.95 19.62
CA SER A 658 -1.04 -36.33 18.48
C SER A 658 -1.56 -35.09 17.73
N LYS A 659 -2.05 -34.08 18.47
CA LYS A 659 -2.50 -32.83 17.85
C LYS A 659 -1.37 -32.08 17.16
N LEU A 660 -0.19 -32.00 17.78
CA LEU A 660 0.95 -31.30 17.21
C LEU A 660 1.52 -32.02 15.97
N LEU A 661 1.62 -33.36 16.00
CA LEU A 661 2.06 -34.15 14.84
C LEU A 661 1.21 -33.89 13.61
N ALA A 662 -0.11 -33.80 13.77
CA ALA A 662 -1.04 -33.50 12.68
C ALA A 662 -0.84 -32.08 12.08
N MET A 663 -0.11 -31.20 12.77
CA MET A 663 0.15 -29.81 12.34
C MET A 663 1.57 -29.59 11.83
N LEU A 664 2.52 -30.48 12.16
CA LEU A 664 3.92 -30.32 11.77
C LEU A 664 4.10 -30.63 10.27
N PRO A 665 4.80 -29.78 9.51
CA PRO A 665 5.22 -30.09 8.15
C PRO A 665 6.15 -31.31 8.11
N ASP A 666 6.00 -32.19 7.12
CA ASP A 666 6.84 -33.39 6.93
C ASP A 666 8.34 -33.10 6.96
N GLN A 667 8.75 -31.90 6.55
CA GLN A 667 10.15 -31.47 6.49
C GLN A 667 10.78 -31.18 7.86
N MET A 668 9.96 -31.02 8.92
CA MET A 668 10.44 -30.78 10.28
C MET A 668 10.73 -32.07 11.05
N VAL A 669 10.25 -33.23 10.55
CA VAL A 669 10.36 -34.54 11.19
C VAL A 669 11.38 -35.39 10.43
N GLY A 670 12.55 -35.66 11.02
CA GLY A 670 13.56 -36.54 10.40
C GLY A 670 14.89 -36.63 11.15
N PRO A 671 15.67 -37.72 10.97
CA PRO A 671 16.97 -37.88 11.61
C PRO A 671 17.97 -36.83 11.10
N ARG A 672 18.67 -36.16 12.03
CA ARG A 672 19.68 -35.14 11.70
C ARG A 672 20.75 -35.73 10.77
N SER A 673 20.88 -35.17 9.55
CA SER A 673 22.08 -35.37 8.75
C SER A 673 23.28 -34.78 9.48
N ALA A 674 24.25 -35.61 9.84
CA ALA A 674 25.52 -35.19 10.43
C ALA A 674 26.24 -34.20 9.49
N GLY A 675 26.11 -32.90 9.73
CA GLY A 675 26.67 -31.89 8.83
C GLY A 675 26.57 -30.43 9.25
N SER A 676 26.11 -30.11 10.47
CA SER A 676 26.16 -28.74 10.99
C SER A 676 27.18 -28.62 12.12
N VAL A 677 28.06 -27.63 11.95
CA VAL A 677 29.22 -27.21 12.75
C VAL A 677 28.92 -27.17 14.26
N PRO A 678 29.87 -27.57 15.15
CA PRO A 678 29.67 -27.46 16.59
C PRO A 678 29.61 -25.98 17.02
N VAL A 679 28.59 -25.62 17.78
CA VAL A 679 28.47 -24.31 18.43
C VAL A 679 29.30 -24.32 19.71
N SER A 680 30.35 -23.51 19.74
CA SER A 680 31.00 -23.07 20.97
C SER A 680 30.12 -22.03 21.66
N GLY A 681 29.72 -22.26 22.91
CA GLY A 681 29.11 -21.25 23.77
C GLY A 681 27.98 -21.76 24.66
N ASP A 682 28.28 -22.72 25.53
CA ASP A 682 27.42 -23.06 26.67
C ASP A 682 27.29 -21.86 27.61
N ALA A 683 26.07 -21.33 27.73
CA ALA A 683 25.62 -20.71 28.96
C ALA A 683 24.60 -21.69 29.58
N ALA A 684 25.12 -22.68 30.29
CA ALA A 684 24.31 -23.52 31.16
C ALA A 684 23.57 -22.65 32.19
N PRO A 685 22.29 -22.94 32.52
CA PRO A 685 21.62 -22.27 33.63
C PRO A 685 22.32 -22.67 34.95
N PRO A 686 22.58 -21.74 35.88
CA PRO A 686 23.19 -22.11 37.15
C PRO A 686 22.20 -22.94 37.98
N SER A 687 22.61 -24.15 38.31
CA SER A 687 22.04 -25.01 39.34
C SER A 687 22.34 -24.43 40.74
N ASN A 688 21.32 -24.37 41.60
CA ASN A 688 21.34 -24.25 43.07
C ASN A 688 22.43 -23.37 43.74
N LEU A 689 22.02 -22.26 44.36
CA LEU A 689 22.71 -21.67 45.51
C LEU A 689 21.69 -21.26 46.59
N GLY A 690 22.00 -21.62 47.84
CA GLY A 690 21.19 -21.46 49.05
C GLY A 690 21.00 -20.01 49.52
N PRO A 691 20.54 -19.80 50.77
CA PRO A 691 19.98 -18.53 51.22
C PRO A 691 21.02 -17.41 51.25
N ALA A 692 20.64 -16.24 50.73
CA ALA A 692 21.46 -15.06 50.63
C ALA A 692 21.81 -14.49 52.02
N ALA A 693 23.10 -14.20 52.23
CA ALA A 693 23.57 -13.40 53.35
C ALA A 693 23.17 -11.91 53.18
N PRO A 694 22.92 -11.17 54.27
CA PRO A 694 22.44 -9.79 54.20
C PRO A 694 23.57 -8.84 53.77
N LEU A 695 23.24 -7.93 52.85
CA LEU A 695 24.11 -6.83 52.41
C LEU A 695 24.33 -5.84 53.57
N ALA A 696 25.61 -5.62 53.90
CA ALA A 696 26.05 -4.58 54.82
C ALA A 696 25.75 -3.19 54.22
N ALA A 697 25.23 -2.31 55.07
CA ALA A 697 25.02 -0.90 54.77
C ALA A 697 26.36 -0.17 54.75
N ASP A 698 26.73 0.39 53.59
CA ASP A 698 27.76 1.42 53.52
C ASP A 698 27.10 2.77 53.24
N SER A 699 27.27 3.65 54.23
CA SER A 699 26.91 5.06 54.23
C SER A 699 27.78 5.83 53.23
N ALA A 700 27.16 6.45 52.23
CA ALA A 700 27.79 7.53 51.47
C ALA A 700 26.77 8.65 51.21
N THR A 701 27.03 9.74 51.90
CA THR A 701 26.52 11.11 51.82
C THR A 701 26.00 11.57 50.45
N ALA A 702 24.81 12.18 50.47
CA ALA A 702 24.20 12.95 49.38
C ALA A 702 25.03 14.19 48.98
N PRO A 703 24.81 14.68 47.76
CA PRO A 703 24.54 16.10 47.58
C PRO A 703 23.23 16.36 46.82
N THR A 704 22.68 17.50 47.19
CA THR A 704 21.41 18.12 46.87
C THR A 704 21.32 18.67 45.43
N ASP A 705 20.06 18.91 45.03
CA ASP A 705 19.58 19.90 44.04
C ASP A 705 19.70 19.58 42.54
N ALA A 706 18.59 19.10 41.96
CA ALA A 706 17.93 19.70 40.79
C ALA A 706 16.53 19.10 40.60
N PRO A 707 15.45 19.90 40.42
CA PRO A 707 14.11 19.38 40.22
C PRO A 707 13.88 18.98 38.75
N TRP A 708 13.23 17.83 38.55
CA TRP A 708 12.50 17.46 37.33
C TRP A 708 11.08 17.05 37.71
#